data_AF-A0A7Y3CTU0-F1
#
_entry.id   AF-A0A7Y3CTU0-F1
#
_cell.length_a   1.000
_cell.length_b   1.000
_cell.length_c   1.000
_cell.angle_alpha   90.00
_cell.angle_beta   90.00
_cell.angle_gamma   90.00
#
_symmetry.space_group_name_H-M   'P 1'
#
loop_
_entity.id
_entity.type
_entity.pdbx_description
1 polymer ?
#
loop_
_entity_poly.entity_id
_entity_poly.type
_entity_poly.pdbx_seq_one_letter_code
_entity_poly.pdbx_strand_id
1 'polypeptide(L)'
;MQFVGERFGWSRFRVAQLVVLLVTAAVVATLLPTPVASADNHDTTNPLRLKRTIEINDIAVTNPTGIAINPATNTIYLTETNQTTLTGVTFYEEPADTIAVPALTDSLNVTYDDTTQKLITLDNGNLKETDLNQPGQSSQRRPVNTHTPRGITTNPANGDVFILDANAPKILRVPTTGKIDVLPIGNLQATDLLGIAYNPADNLLYIASPTDNTIWALTTEGDLITQHDLTTTELTNPQAMAFAPSADPTDDPTIQSLYIIDNRATTSTSATTSEATASAAGESSKGTIAELTLEPAVQLNAAVGSITATLVRATATSQWNPPSPDPAGLAFNSAGSDLLVSDSEVNEMSIWAGANLFRSNLSGGLTNTYNTTSYSDEPTGIAYNPLNGHIFISDDTGRTAIYEVDGFSGNVVNSITENHIGTVDAEGIAFDPAGNGTLYLVDGVSEEIFVIQPGPNGFDNGSSINQFDVTNLGVIDPEGVEFNPDNGNLYVLSKNDTIAEVTTSGTLIRYIDMTDINPRKPAGLAYAPASNNPSQKNLYVVARGTDNNSDPNENDGEMFEISFTSGIPPTVDAGPDQTIEYQETANLDGTVSDDGLPNPPGAVTTTWSVVTGPGSVTFGNSSDVDTTATFTDAGAYLLRLTADDGENLSSDDLIVTMNGGGGASVVDVRVSANSDDAEEDATGPVDLGSSDLELVYDSGGNQTVGIRFASVNIPKGASIANAYVQFQVDEINTEPTNLTIRGQAADNAETFTSTAYSISARPTTAAGANWSPPAWSTVGAAGLDQRTPPLNAVIQEIVNRPGWSANNAIALIVTGTGERTAESSKSNQQSAPLLHVEYTVGNQAPVVDAGPDDIINLPPGDANLDGTVSDDGLPASPGAVTTTWTAQGPAAVTFGDPGSVDTTATFTQTGTYTLTLTAYDGELYESDTVSITVVDQPTNTAPTVSAGSSQPITLPNEATLDGTINDDGLPIPPGTVTTTWSASGPGTVTFADDTAVDTSAAFSVDGTYFLTLSAYD
;
A
#
# COMPACT_ATOMS: atom_id res chain seq x y z
N MET A 1 -54.94 -32.64 43.35
CA MET A 1 -53.70 -33.33 42.98
C MET A 1 -53.61 -33.28 41.46
N GLN A 2 -52.59 -32.55 40.98
CA GLN A 2 -51.98 -32.44 39.65
C GLN A 2 -52.80 -32.13 38.37
N PHE A 3 -52.13 -31.29 37.56
CA PHE A 3 -52.64 -30.38 36.53
C PHE A 3 -52.50 -30.92 35.09
N VAL A 4 -53.45 -30.48 34.26
CA VAL A 4 -53.64 -30.59 32.80
C VAL A 4 -53.12 -29.26 32.21
N GLY A 5 -52.34 -29.16 31.12
CA GLY A 5 -52.63 -29.48 29.72
C GLY A 5 -53.42 -28.35 29.06
N GLU A 6 -52.95 -27.72 27.97
CA GLU A 6 -53.84 -26.96 27.07
C GLU A 6 -53.25 -26.69 25.67
N ARG A 7 -54.18 -26.56 24.71
CA ARG A 7 -54.05 -26.47 23.25
C ARG A 7 -54.80 -25.24 22.71
N PHE A 8 -54.49 -24.86 21.45
CA PHE A 8 -55.29 -24.14 20.43
C PHE A 8 -55.59 -22.63 20.66
N GLY A 9 -55.61 -21.73 19.67
CA GLY A 9 -55.39 -21.81 18.22
C GLY A 9 -55.72 -20.49 17.45
N TRP A 10 -55.28 -20.43 16.19
CA TRP A 10 -55.84 -19.79 14.97
C TRP A 10 -55.89 -18.26 14.70
N SER A 11 -55.49 -17.94 13.44
CA SER A 11 -55.90 -16.84 12.53
C SER A 11 -55.17 -15.49 12.61
N ARG A 12 -55.00 -14.65 11.56
CA ARG A 12 -55.05 -14.63 10.07
C ARG A 12 -54.63 -13.18 9.65
N PHE A 13 -54.30 -12.96 8.36
CA PHE A 13 -54.18 -11.67 7.59
C PHE A 13 -52.86 -10.86 7.76
N ARG A 14 -52.00 -10.72 6.72
CA ARG A 14 -52.04 -9.88 5.47
C ARG A 14 -51.85 -8.37 5.77
N VAL A 15 -51.19 -7.49 5.01
CA VAL A 15 -50.46 -7.42 3.71
C VAL A 15 -49.98 -5.94 3.54
N ALA A 16 -48.92 -5.71 2.74
CA ALA A 16 -48.59 -4.50 1.95
C ALA A 16 -48.06 -3.22 2.65
N GLN A 17 -46.84 -2.79 2.27
CA GLN A 17 -46.45 -1.73 1.31
C GLN A 17 -46.41 -0.33 1.94
N LEU A 18 -45.22 0.29 2.06
CA LEU A 18 -44.51 1.12 1.06
C LEU A 18 -45.15 2.52 0.93
N VAL A 19 -44.28 3.54 0.84
CA VAL A 19 -44.45 4.88 0.22
C VAL A 19 -44.25 6.09 1.17
N VAL A 20 -43.05 6.71 1.01
CA VAL A 20 -42.78 8.17 0.82
C VAL A 20 -42.94 9.09 2.04
N LEU A 21 -42.18 10.14 2.29
CA LEU A 21 -40.90 10.72 1.83
C LEU A 21 -40.84 12.08 2.57
N LEU A 22 -39.66 12.45 3.08
CA LEU A 22 -39.11 13.83 3.13
C LEU A 22 -39.70 14.93 4.09
N VAL A 23 -38.78 15.46 4.92
CA VAL A 23 -38.41 16.90 5.09
C VAL A 23 -38.60 17.56 6.47
N THR A 24 -37.45 18.03 6.98
CA THR A 24 -37.14 19.13 7.92
C THR A 24 -37.33 19.00 9.45
N ALA A 25 -36.19 18.74 10.09
CA ALA A 25 -35.48 19.59 11.06
C ALA A 25 -36.21 20.28 12.24
N ALA A 26 -35.71 19.92 13.43
CA ALA A 26 -35.47 20.71 14.65
C ALA A 26 -36.65 21.07 15.57
N VAL A 27 -36.65 20.51 16.79
CA VAL A 27 -36.32 21.20 18.07
C VAL A 27 -36.66 20.27 19.26
N VAL A 28 -35.60 19.85 19.97
CA VAL A 28 -35.48 19.59 21.43
C VAL A 28 -36.52 18.72 22.15
N ALA A 29 -36.12 17.50 22.54
CA ALA A 29 -36.60 16.84 23.77
C ALA A 29 -35.65 15.71 24.24
N THR A 30 -34.78 16.05 25.20
CA THR A 30 -34.39 15.29 26.40
C THR A 30 -34.47 13.74 26.42
N LEU A 31 -33.28 13.13 26.55
CA LEU A 31 -32.89 12.11 27.54
C LEU A 31 -33.92 11.02 27.90
N LEU A 32 -33.70 9.80 27.38
CA LEU A 32 -33.59 8.52 28.12
C LEU A 32 -33.31 7.40 27.08
N PRO A 33 -32.21 6.62 27.18
CA PRO A 33 -31.99 5.48 26.31
C PRO A 33 -32.88 4.30 26.74
N THR A 34 -33.67 3.78 25.82
CA THR A 34 -34.26 2.43 25.90
C THR A 34 -33.19 1.38 25.58
N PRO A 35 -33.20 0.20 26.24
CA PRO A 35 -32.16 -0.81 26.08
C PRO A 35 -32.25 -1.44 24.69
N VAL A 36 -31.17 -1.32 23.93
CA VAL A 36 -30.98 -2.08 22.69
C VAL A 36 -30.55 -3.49 23.09
N ALA A 37 -31.16 -4.46 22.42
CA ALA A 37 -30.89 -5.89 22.55
C ALA A 37 -29.39 -6.19 22.36
N SER A 38 -28.89 -7.17 23.12
CA SER A 38 -27.54 -7.69 23.01
C SER A 38 -27.27 -8.19 21.58
N ALA A 39 -26.48 -7.44 20.84
CA ALA A 39 -25.61 -7.99 19.81
C ALA A 39 -24.37 -8.51 20.54
N ASP A 40 -24.17 -9.81 20.43
CA ASP A 40 -22.96 -10.52 20.85
C ASP A 40 -21.85 -10.10 19.87
N ASN A 41 -21.13 -9.02 20.18
CA ASN A 41 -19.89 -8.62 19.50
C ASN A 41 -18.76 -8.90 20.49
N HIS A 42 -18.25 -10.13 20.47
CA HIS A 42 -17.05 -10.55 21.19
C HIS A 42 -16.03 -11.20 20.24
N ASP A 43 -15.92 -10.68 19.01
CA ASP A 43 -14.90 -11.08 18.06
C ASP A 43 -14.02 -9.85 17.73
N THR A 44 -13.18 -9.47 18.70
CA THR A 44 -12.12 -8.46 18.57
C THR A 44 -10.93 -8.93 19.42
N THR A 45 -10.28 -10.03 19.04
CA THR A 45 -9.02 -10.43 19.67
C THR A 45 -7.87 -9.70 18.98
N ASN A 46 -7.11 -8.91 19.75
CA ASN A 46 -5.88 -8.27 19.27
C ASN A 46 -4.71 -9.25 19.54
N PRO A 47 -4.16 -9.94 18.53
CA PRO A 47 -3.12 -10.94 18.75
C PRO A 47 -1.83 -10.27 19.27
N LEU A 48 -1.19 -10.87 20.27
CA LEU A 48 0.18 -10.53 20.66
C LEU A 48 1.16 -11.17 19.68
N ARG A 49 2.15 -10.40 19.24
CA ARG A 49 3.22 -10.91 18.37
C ARG A 49 4.42 -11.33 19.22
N LEU A 50 4.89 -12.56 19.01
CA LEU A 50 6.19 -13.01 19.51
C LEU A 50 7.28 -12.28 18.69
N LYS A 51 8.10 -11.45 19.34
CA LYS A 51 9.31 -10.90 18.72
C LYS A 51 10.36 -11.99 18.66
N ARG A 52 10.70 -12.58 19.82
CA ARG A 52 11.67 -13.66 19.91
C ARG A 52 11.52 -14.49 21.19
N THR A 53 12.24 -15.61 21.23
CA THR A 53 12.39 -16.46 22.42
C THR A 53 13.81 -16.36 22.91
N ILE A 54 13.99 -15.93 24.16
CA ILE A 54 15.27 -15.91 24.87
C ILE A 54 15.48 -17.29 25.49
N GLU A 55 16.47 -18.03 24.99
CA GLU A 55 16.90 -19.30 25.56
C GLU A 55 17.76 -19.07 26.82
N ILE A 56 17.74 -20.03 27.76
CA ILE A 56 18.46 -19.91 29.05
C ILE A 56 19.34 -21.13 29.34
N ASN A 57 19.92 -21.69 28.27
CA ASN A 57 20.67 -22.93 28.31
C ASN A 57 21.95 -22.82 29.15
N ASP A 58 22.59 -21.65 29.18
CA ASP A 58 23.89 -21.45 29.81
C ASP A 58 23.84 -20.97 31.26
N ILE A 59 22.64 -20.78 31.80
CA ILE A 59 22.44 -20.41 33.20
C ILE A 59 21.95 -21.60 34.05
N ALA A 60 22.23 -21.53 35.35
CA ALA A 60 21.91 -22.60 36.32
C ALA A 60 20.42 -22.66 36.72
N VAL A 61 19.52 -22.21 35.86
CA VAL A 61 18.06 -22.23 36.02
C VAL A 61 17.49 -23.22 35.02
N THR A 62 16.52 -24.03 35.45
CA THR A 62 15.91 -25.11 34.65
C THR A 62 14.40 -24.92 34.52
N ASN A 63 13.70 -24.56 35.58
CA ASN A 63 12.24 -24.38 35.65
C ASN A 63 11.92 -23.00 36.25
N PRO A 64 12.20 -21.91 35.52
CA PRO A 64 11.92 -20.56 36.01
C PRO A 64 10.42 -20.39 36.30
N THR A 65 10.11 -19.66 37.37
CA THR A 65 8.71 -19.44 37.81
C THR A 65 8.39 -17.98 38.07
N GLY A 66 9.38 -17.15 38.41
CA GLY A 66 9.24 -15.71 38.59
C GLY A 66 10.29 -14.95 37.79
N ILE A 67 9.97 -13.69 37.52
CA ILE A 67 10.78 -12.77 36.70
C ILE A 67 10.86 -11.41 37.39
N ALA A 68 12.03 -10.80 37.39
CA ALA A 68 12.22 -9.40 37.74
C ALA A 68 13.24 -8.78 36.81
N ILE A 69 12.90 -7.66 36.17
CA ILE A 69 13.75 -7.03 35.16
C ILE A 69 14.33 -5.74 35.74
N ASN A 70 15.64 -5.58 35.64
CA ASN A 70 16.32 -4.31 35.89
C ASN A 70 16.56 -3.60 34.55
N PRO A 71 15.71 -2.63 34.17
CA PRO A 71 15.80 -1.96 32.87
C PRO A 71 17.06 -1.10 32.74
N ALA A 72 17.74 -0.74 33.83
CA ALA A 72 18.97 0.03 33.77
C ALA A 72 20.20 -0.79 33.33
N THR A 73 20.11 -2.12 33.42
CA THR A 73 21.20 -3.05 33.06
C THR A 73 20.76 -4.10 32.05
N ASN A 74 19.55 -3.97 31.48
CA ASN A 74 18.93 -4.97 30.60
C ASN A 74 19.04 -6.41 31.15
N THR A 75 18.90 -6.55 32.47
CA THR A 75 19.08 -7.84 33.15
C THR A 75 17.75 -8.40 33.62
N ILE A 76 17.47 -9.63 33.20
CA ILE A 76 16.33 -10.42 33.63
C ILE A 76 16.78 -11.37 34.73
N TYR A 77 16.27 -11.19 35.94
CA TYR A 77 16.50 -12.08 37.07
C TYR A 77 15.40 -13.15 37.16
N LEU A 78 15.83 -14.41 37.14
CA LEU A 78 14.93 -15.56 37.20
C LEU A 78 14.94 -16.21 38.59
N THR A 79 13.79 -16.74 38.99
CA THR A 79 13.62 -17.48 40.26
C THR A 79 13.10 -18.91 40.06
N GLU A 80 13.60 -19.82 40.90
CA GLU A 80 12.98 -21.12 41.17
C GLU A 80 12.69 -21.31 42.66
N THR A 81 11.79 -22.25 42.97
CA THR A 81 11.38 -22.52 44.35
C THR A 81 12.53 -23.06 45.19
N ASN A 82 12.68 -22.54 46.41
CA ASN A 82 13.74 -22.88 47.37
C ASN A 82 15.17 -22.48 46.97
N GLN A 83 15.34 -21.59 45.98
CA GLN A 83 16.64 -21.02 45.69
C GLN A 83 17.00 -19.89 46.68
N THR A 84 18.30 -19.71 46.89
CA THR A 84 18.90 -18.61 47.69
C THR A 84 19.67 -17.63 46.81
N THR A 85 19.54 -17.76 45.50
CA THR A 85 20.21 -16.96 44.49
C THR A 85 19.23 -16.68 43.35
N LEU A 86 19.27 -15.49 42.79
CA LEU A 86 18.67 -15.14 41.51
C LEU A 86 19.77 -15.19 40.46
N THR A 87 19.53 -15.90 39.37
CA THR A 87 20.48 -15.92 38.25
C THR A 87 19.98 -14.93 37.22
N GLY A 88 20.86 -14.01 36.81
CA GLY A 88 20.58 -13.05 35.76
C GLY A 88 20.90 -13.61 34.39
N VAL A 89 20.12 -13.23 33.39
CA VAL A 89 20.43 -13.29 31.96
C VAL A 89 20.22 -11.90 31.38
N THR A 90 21.02 -11.47 30.41
CA THR A 90 20.76 -10.20 29.72
C THR A 90 19.59 -10.36 28.74
N PHE A 91 19.21 -9.28 28.06
CA PHE A 91 18.28 -9.39 26.93
C PHE A 91 18.88 -10.19 25.77
N TYR A 92 20.20 -10.34 25.68
CA TYR A 92 20.91 -10.95 24.56
C TYR A 92 21.41 -12.36 24.91
N GLU A 93 20.64 -13.09 25.72
CA GLU A 93 20.93 -14.48 26.16
C GLU A 93 22.21 -14.69 27.00
N GLU A 94 23.03 -13.64 27.16
CA GLU A 94 24.28 -13.71 27.91
C GLU A 94 24.07 -13.92 29.43
N PRO A 95 24.82 -14.85 30.07
CA PRO A 95 24.82 -15.01 31.52
C PRO A 95 25.21 -13.71 32.25
N ALA A 96 24.34 -13.26 33.15
CA ALA A 96 24.56 -12.05 33.95
C ALA A 96 24.78 -12.36 35.45
N ASP A 97 24.86 -11.32 36.26
CA ASP A 97 25.17 -11.44 37.69
C ASP A 97 24.20 -12.38 38.43
N THR A 98 24.76 -13.22 39.30
CA THR A 98 23.99 -14.04 40.24
C THR A 98 23.91 -13.33 41.61
N ILE A 99 22.70 -13.04 42.07
CA ILE A 99 22.45 -12.25 43.27
C ILE A 99 21.97 -13.14 44.42
N ALA A 100 22.63 -13.07 45.58
CA ALA A 100 22.16 -13.76 46.77
C ALA A 100 20.87 -13.12 47.31
N VAL A 101 19.86 -13.94 47.59
CA VAL A 101 18.58 -13.52 48.17
C VAL A 101 18.23 -14.41 49.37
N PRO A 102 17.39 -13.94 50.31
CA PRO A 102 16.80 -14.84 51.31
C PRO A 102 16.07 -15.99 50.60
N ALA A 103 16.03 -17.17 51.21
CA ALA A 103 15.36 -18.34 50.63
C ALA A 103 13.92 -18.01 50.22
N LEU A 104 13.62 -18.15 48.93
CA LEU A 104 12.31 -17.88 48.36
C LEU A 104 11.45 -19.14 48.47
N THR A 105 10.48 -19.14 49.39
CA THR A 105 9.52 -20.26 49.50
C THR A 105 8.39 -20.16 48.47
N ASP A 106 8.19 -18.97 47.92
CA ASP A 106 7.30 -18.65 46.81
C ASP A 106 8.12 -17.88 45.76
N SER A 107 8.47 -18.56 44.68
CA SER A 107 9.36 -18.02 43.64
C SER A 107 8.63 -17.20 42.59
N LEU A 108 7.31 -17.35 42.46
CA LEU A 108 6.49 -16.65 41.47
C LEU A 108 6.38 -15.14 41.76
N ASN A 109 6.34 -14.78 43.05
CA ASN A 109 6.03 -13.43 43.48
C ASN A 109 7.30 -12.59 43.75
N VAL A 110 7.97 -12.20 42.67
CA VAL A 110 9.15 -11.32 42.65
C VAL A 110 8.96 -10.19 41.62
N THR A 111 9.46 -8.99 41.89
CA THR A 111 9.49 -7.85 40.94
C THR A 111 10.64 -6.89 41.30
N TYR A 112 11.00 -5.99 40.39
CA TYR A 112 11.99 -4.92 40.61
C TYR A 112 11.30 -3.56 40.82
N ASP A 113 11.70 -2.80 41.83
CA ASP A 113 11.16 -1.46 42.12
C ASP A 113 12.18 -0.39 41.69
N ASP A 114 11.98 0.21 40.53
CA ASP A 114 12.85 1.26 39.96
C ASP A 114 13.02 2.46 40.88
N THR A 115 11.99 2.79 41.68
CA THR A 115 12.05 3.94 42.57
C THR A 115 13.04 3.75 43.72
N THR A 116 13.26 2.50 44.13
CA THR A 116 14.17 2.16 45.22
C THR A 116 15.42 1.41 44.75
N GLN A 117 15.46 0.97 43.50
CA GLN A 117 16.47 0.09 42.91
C GLN A 117 16.65 -1.20 43.73
N LYS A 118 15.52 -1.79 44.15
CA LYS A 118 15.50 -2.99 44.99
C LYS A 118 14.58 -4.04 44.41
N LEU A 119 14.90 -5.28 44.72
CA LEU A 119 14.00 -6.40 44.49
C LEU A 119 12.90 -6.40 45.56
N ILE A 120 11.65 -6.56 45.13
CA ILE A 120 10.51 -6.79 46.01
C ILE A 120 10.05 -8.23 45.87
N THR A 121 9.95 -8.93 47.01
CA THR A 121 9.48 -10.32 47.07
C THR A 121 8.31 -10.43 48.03
N LEU A 122 7.32 -11.25 47.70
CA LEU A 122 6.23 -11.60 48.60
C LEU A 122 6.41 -13.03 49.12
N ASP A 123 6.65 -13.16 50.42
CA ASP A 123 6.89 -14.46 51.05
C ASP A 123 6.10 -14.56 52.37
N ASN A 124 5.27 -15.60 52.48
CA ASN A 124 4.40 -15.85 53.63
C ASN A 124 3.56 -14.60 54.06
N GLY A 125 3.03 -13.85 53.07
CA GLY A 125 2.24 -12.63 53.31
C GLY A 125 3.07 -11.40 53.72
N ASN A 126 4.39 -11.43 53.59
CA ASN A 126 5.26 -10.30 53.89
C ASN A 126 5.96 -9.81 52.62
N LEU A 127 5.78 -8.54 52.30
CA LEU A 127 6.63 -7.88 51.31
C LEU A 127 7.98 -7.58 51.93
N LYS A 128 9.04 -8.08 51.29
CA LYS A 128 10.43 -7.83 51.65
C LYS A 128 11.10 -7.08 50.50
N GLU A 129 12.04 -6.21 50.84
CA GLU A 129 12.89 -5.51 49.87
C GLU A 129 14.34 -5.98 50.05
N THR A 130 15.04 -6.27 48.96
CA THR A 130 16.45 -6.68 48.94
C THR A 130 17.24 -5.72 48.06
N ASP A 131 18.31 -5.14 48.61
CA ASP A 131 19.21 -4.25 47.86
C ASP A 131 20.18 -5.10 47.04
N LEU A 132 20.17 -4.90 45.71
CA LEU A 132 21.01 -5.66 44.79
C LEU A 132 22.50 -5.36 45.00
N ASN A 133 22.84 -4.18 45.56
CA ASN A 133 24.22 -3.81 45.90
C ASN A 133 24.68 -4.37 47.27
N GLN A 134 23.77 -4.94 48.06
CA GLN A 134 24.06 -5.60 49.34
C GLN A 134 23.36 -6.97 49.40
N PRO A 135 23.75 -7.92 48.53
CA PRO A 135 23.02 -9.16 48.35
C PRO A 135 22.96 -10.00 49.63
N GLY A 136 21.82 -10.65 49.86
CA GLY A 136 21.56 -11.54 51.00
C GLY A 136 20.97 -10.89 52.25
N GLN A 137 20.75 -9.57 52.28
CA GLN A 137 20.01 -8.89 53.36
C GLN A 137 18.68 -8.31 52.86
N SER A 138 17.59 -8.64 53.54
CA SER A 138 16.25 -8.11 53.24
C SER A 138 15.64 -7.37 54.42
N SER A 139 14.99 -6.23 54.17
CA SER A 139 14.12 -5.54 55.14
C SER A 139 12.65 -5.86 54.86
N GLN A 140 11.83 -5.87 55.91
CA GLN A 140 10.37 -5.96 55.73
C GLN A 140 9.85 -4.60 55.26
N ARG A 141 9.17 -4.57 54.11
CA ARG A 141 8.50 -3.37 53.59
C ARG A 141 7.14 -3.19 54.25
N ARG A 142 6.26 -4.18 54.13
CA ARG A 142 4.88 -4.13 54.65
C ARG A 142 4.23 -5.51 54.70
N PRO A 143 3.50 -5.87 55.77
CA PRO A 143 2.68 -7.08 55.78
C PRO A 143 1.41 -6.90 54.93
N VAL A 144 1.01 -7.94 54.22
CA VAL A 144 -0.19 -7.98 53.36
C VAL A 144 -0.98 -9.27 53.63
N ASN A 145 -2.30 -9.22 53.48
CA ASN A 145 -3.16 -10.37 53.70
C ASN A 145 -3.57 -11.01 52.37
N THR A 146 -2.71 -11.86 51.83
CA THR A 146 -2.94 -12.65 50.61
C THR A 146 -3.31 -14.08 50.98
N HIS A 147 -4.08 -14.77 50.12
CA HIS A 147 -4.41 -16.18 50.31
C HIS A 147 -3.70 -17.07 49.28
N THR A 148 -3.82 -16.75 47.99
CA THR A 148 -3.17 -17.46 46.89
C THR A 148 -2.59 -16.44 45.91
N PRO A 149 -1.49 -15.75 46.29
CA PRO A 149 -0.85 -14.79 45.40
C PRO A 149 -0.28 -15.50 44.17
N ARG A 150 -0.55 -14.97 42.97
CA ARG A 150 -0.16 -15.57 41.68
C ARG A 150 0.55 -14.59 40.74
N GLY A 151 1.15 -13.54 41.29
CA GLY A 151 1.87 -12.53 40.54
C GLY A 151 2.01 -11.25 41.35
N ILE A 152 3.09 -10.52 41.10
CA ILE A 152 3.38 -9.22 41.68
C ILE A 152 4.03 -8.33 40.62
N THR A 153 3.69 -7.03 40.63
CA THR A 153 4.35 -6.02 39.81
C THR A 153 4.42 -4.70 40.57
N THR A 154 5.24 -3.79 40.09
CA THR A 154 5.48 -2.46 40.64
C THR A 154 5.11 -1.40 39.62
N ASN A 155 4.59 -0.26 40.09
CA ASN A 155 4.48 0.93 39.26
C ASN A 155 5.79 1.73 39.40
N PRO A 156 6.59 1.86 38.32
CA PRO A 156 7.90 2.51 38.38
C PRO A 156 7.81 4.02 38.67
N ALA A 157 6.66 4.66 38.45
CA ALA A 157 6.51 6.10 38.69
C ALA A 157 6.32 6.46 40.18
N ASN A 158 5.82 5.53 41.01
CA ASN A 158 5.46 5.84 42.41
C ASN A 158 5.77 4.72 43.42
N GLY A 159 6.21 3.54 42.98
CA GLY A 159 6.57 2.41 43.83
C GLY A 159 5.38 1.65 44.42
N ASP A 160 4.14 1.90 43.95
CA ASP A 160 2.98 1.11 44.32
C ASP A 160 3.18 -0.34 43.86
N VAL A 161 2.86 -1.29 44.73
CA VAL A 161 2.96 -2.73 44.44
C VAL A 161 1.56 -3.28 44.17
N PHE A 162 1.38 -3.95 43.05
CA PHE A 162 0.15 -4.67 42.70
C PHE A 162 0.38 -6.17 42.88
N ILE A 163 -0.56 -6.85 43.56
CA ILE A 163 -0.48 -8.30 43.81
C ILE A 163 -1.76 -8.95 43.32
N LEU A 164 -1.64 -9.91 42.41
CA LEU A 164 -2.75 -10.76 41.99
C LEU A 164 -3.00 -11.84 43.05
N ASP A 165 -4.18 -11.86 43.67
CA ASP A 165 -4.61 -12.92 44.59
C ASP A 165 -5.76 -13.71 43.96
N ALA A 166 -5.48 -14.94 43.52
CA ALA A 166 -6.41 -15.78 42.76
C ALA A 166 -7.60 -16.30 43.61
N ASN A 167 -7.56 -16.18 44.94
CA ASN A 167 -8.65 -16.61 45.81
C ASN A 167 -9.68 -15.48 45.93
N ALA A 168 -10.88 -15.74 45.38
CA ALA A 168 -11.88 -14.71 45.08
C ALA A 168 -11.20 -13.56 44.30
N PRO A 169 -10.89 -13.79 43.01
CA PRO A 169 -9.92 -13.03 42.23
C PRO A 169 -9.98 -11.52 42.48
N LYS A 170 -8.86 -10.98 42.94
CA LYS A 170 -8.70 -9.57 43.29
C LYS A 170 -7.25 -9.14 43.09
N ILE A 171 -7.05 -7.85 42.88
CA ILE A 171 -5.73 -7.22 42.91
C ILE A 171 -5.62 -6.43 44.21
N LEU A 172 -4.53 -6.60 44.95
CA LEU A 172 -4.18 -5.73 46.07
C LEU A 172 -3.25 -4.63 45.55
N ARG A 173 -3.68 -3.37 45.64
CA ARG A 173 -2.79 -2.22 45.43
C ARG A 173 -2.22 -1.79 46.78
N VAL A 174 -0.91 -1.93 46.92
CA VAL A 174 -0.15 -1.67 48.14
C VAL A 174 0.71 -0.43 47.92
N PRO A 175 0.20 0.76 48.26
CA PRO A 175 0.96 1.97 48.06
C PRO A 175 2.12 2.07 49.06
N THR A 176 3.14 2.85 48.70
CA THR A 176 4.31 3.13 49.56
C THR A 176 3.89 3.73 50.91
N THR A 177 2.83 4.53 50.91
CA THR A 177 2.18 5.08 52.12
C THR A 177 0.65 5.03 51.98
N GLY A 178 -0.08 4.99 53.11
CA GLY A 178 -1.55 4.98 53.08
C GLY A 178 -2.18 3.59 53.16
N LYS A 179 -3.47 3.46 52.83
CA LYS A 179 -4.25 2.21 52.99
C LYS A 179 -4.00 1.26 51.81
N ILE A 180 -4.08 -0.05 52.04
CA ILE A 180 -4.12 -1.05 50.96
C ILE A 180 -5.52 -1.05 50.35
N ASP A 181 -5.58 -0.92 49.03
CA ASP A 181 -6.82 -1.00 48.27
C ASP A 181 -7.01 -2.39 47.68
N VAL A 182 -8.27 -2.79 47.53
CA VAL A 182 -8.67 -4.09 46.99
C VAL A 182 -9.48 -3.83 45.74
N LEU A 183 -8.94 -4.21 44.59
CA LEU A 183 -9.55 -4.04 43.29
C LEU A 183 -10.23 -5.36 42.90
N PRO A 184 -11.56 -5.41 42.80
CA PRO A 184 -12.27 -6.63 42.44
C PRO A 184 -12.13 -6.90 40.93
N ILE A 185 -11.71 -8.12 40.56
CA ILE A 185 -11.59 -8.56 39.15
C ILE A 185 -12.42 -9.84 38.88
N GLY A 186 -13.40 -10.13 39.74
CA GLY A 186 -14.23 -11.33 39.63
C GLY A 186 -15.19 -11.35 38.43
N ASN A 187 -15.20 -10.30 37.62
CA ASN A 187 -15.89 -10.23 36.33
C ASN A 187 -15.09 -10.87 35.18
N LEU A 188 -13.77 -11.05 35.33
CA LEU A 188 -12.96 -11.79 34.36
C LEU A 188 -13.46 -13.23 34.31
N GLN A 189 -13.81 -13.72 33.12
CA GLN A 189 -14.36 -15.07 32.92
C GLN A 189 -13.29 -16.18 32.94
N ALA A 190 -12.15 -15.94 33.62
CA ALA A 190 -10.99 -16.82 33.65
C ALA A 190 -10.90 -17.59 34.98
N THR A 191 -10.46 -18.85 34.91
CA THR A 191 -10.40 -19.74 36.08
C THR A 191 -8.99 -19.98 36.62
N ASP A 192 -7.96 -19.52 35.91
CA ASP A 192 -6.56 -19.87 36.15
C ASP A 192 -5.59 -18.67 36.10
N LEU A 193 -6.10 -17.47 36.40
CA LEU A 193 -5.35 -16.21 36.39
C LEU A 193 -3.94 -16.34 37.00
N LEU A 194 -2.93 -15.94 36.23
CA LEU A 194 -1.51 -16.10 36.53
C LEU A 194 -0.71 -14.93 35.95
N GLY A 195 0.28 -14.47 36.71
CA GLY A 195 1.11 -13.34 36.30
C GLY A 195 0.34 -12.02 36.39
N ILE A 196 1.06 -10.95 36.73
CA ILE A 196 0.55 -9.59 36.60
C ILE A 196 1.73 -8.71 36.24
N ALA A 197 1.58 -7.87 35.22
CA ALA A 197 2.58 -6.88 34.83
C ALA A 197 1.92 -5.49 34.74
N TYR A 198 2.67 -4.45 35.06
CA TYR A 198 2.25 -3.06 34.88
C TYR A 198 3.00 -2.49 33.68
N ASN A 199 2.28 -1.97 32.69
CA ASN A 199 2.90 -1.31 31.54
C ASN A 199 2.98 0.20 31.80
N PRO A 200 4.19 0.79 31.90
CA PRO A 200 4.33 2.23 32.10
C PRO A 200 3.91 3.06 30.88
N ALA A 201 3.89 2.49 29.66
CA ALA A 201 3.56 3.21 28.44
C ALA A 201 2.06 3.57 28.34
N ASP A 202 1.18 2.67 28.76
CA ASP A 202 -0.29 2.86 28.71
C ASP A 202 -0.95 3.02 30.09
N ASN A 203 -0.19 2.82 31.18
CA ASN A 203 -0.66 2.85 32.56
C ASN A 203 -1.76 1.79 32.86
N LEU A 204 -1.65 0.60 32.27
CA LEU A 204 -2.54 -0.54 32.49
C LEU A 204 -1.84 -1.69 33.23
N LEU A 205 -2.66 -2.58 33.80
CA LEU A 205 -2.27 -3.86 34.39
C LEU A 205 -2.66 -4.99 33.44
N TYR A 206 -1.71 -5.88 33.16
CA TYR A 206 -1.90 -7.04 32.30
C TYR A 206 -1.88 -8.32 33.13
N ILE A 207 -2.82 -9.23 32.90
CA ILE A 207 -2.97 -10.50 33.63
C ILE A 207 -3.21 -11.62 32.63
N ALA A 208 -2.44 -12.72 32.68
CA ALA A 208 -2.68 -13.87 31.82
C ALA A 208 -3.72 -14.84 32.41
N SER A 209 -4.39 -15.53 31.49
CA SER A 209 -5.15 -16.75 31.71
C SER A 209 -4.58 -17.80 30.76
N PRO A 210 -3.61 -18.61 31.21
CA PRO A 210 -2.97 -19.63 30.39
C PRO A 210 -3.94 -20.62 29.71
N THR A 211 -4.97 -21.10 30.41
CA THR A 211 -5.94 -22.05 29.85
C THR A 211 -6.80 -21.44 28.75
N ASP A 212 -7.00 -20.12 28.81
CA ASP A 212 -7.82 -19.38 27.86
C ASP A 212 -6.97 -18.72 26.77
N ASN A 213 -5.64 -18.94 26.75
CA ASN A 213 -4.68 -18.29 25.85
C ASN A 213 -4.90 -16.77 25.75
N THR A 214 -5.20 -16.11 26.86
CA THR A 214 -5.62 -14.71 26.86
C THR A 214 -4.83 -13.87 27.86
N ILE A 215 -4.44 -12.65 27.48
CA ILE A 215 -4.00 -11.60 28.41
C ILE A 215 -5.07 -10.52 28.50
N TRP A 216 -5.47 -10.20 29.73
CA TRP A 216 -6.46 -9.17 30.03
C TRP A 216 -5.75 -7.88 30.43
N ALA A 217 -6.07 -6.76 29.77
CA ALA A 217 -5.57 -5.44 30.11
C ALA A 217 -6.61 -4.67 30.93
N LEU A 218 -6.22 -4.17 32.10
CA LEU A 218 -7.10 -3.51 33.06
C LEU A 218 -6.55 -2.14 33.46
N THR A 219 -7.43 -1.22 33.86
CA THR A 219 -7.01 0.01 34.54
C THR A 219 -6.36 -0.29 35.89
N THR A 220 -5.66 0.70 36.47
CA THR A 220 -5.14 0.62 37.83
C THR A 220 -6.22 0.56 38.92
N GLU A 221 -7.49 0.63 38.52
CA GLU A 221 -8.68 0.48 39.36
C GLU A 221 -9.33 -0.91 39.22
N GLY A 222 -8.86 -1.74 38.28
CA GLY A 222 -9.35 -3.09 38.02
C GLY A 222 -10.46 -3.19 36.97
N ASP A 223 -10.71 -2.12 36.20
CA ASP A 223 -11.69 -2.14 35.12
C ASP A 223 -11.07 -2.72 33.85
N LEU A 224 -11.75 -3.68 33.21
CA LEU A 224 -11.30 -4.29 31.96
C LEU A 224 -11.32 -3.28 30.80
N ILE A 225 -10.21 -3.16 30.09
CA ILE A 225 -10.06 -2.34 28.87
C ILE A 225 -10.13 -3.21 27.61
N THR A 226 -9.26 -4.21 27.50
CA THR A 226 -9.17 -5.08 26.32
C THR A 226 -8.60 -6.45 26.66
N GLN A 227 -8.60 -7.35 25.68
CA GLN A 227 -8.02 -8.69 25.75
C GLN A 227 -7.07 -8.90 24.56
N HIS A 228 -6.01 -9.66 24.80
CA HIS A 228 -5.05 -10.06 23.78
C HIS A 228 -4.96 -11.57 23.69
N ASP A 229 -4.83 -12.07 22.46
CA ASP A 229 -4.72 -13.50 22.18
C ASP A 229 -3.25 -13.95 22.18
N LEU A 230 -2.98 -15.07 22.85
CA LEU A 230 -1.67 -15.72 22.94
C LEU A 230 -1.53 -16.93 22.01
N THR A 231 -2.57 -17.32 21.26
CA THR A 231 -2.56 -18.55 20.46
C THR A 231 -1.41 -18.64 19.46
N THR A 232 -0.93 -17.51 18.95
CA THR A 232 0.16 -17.41 17.96
C THR A 232 1.56 -17.30 18.58
N THR A 233 1.69 -17.32 19.91
CA THR A 233 2.96 -17.07 20.62
C THR A 233 3.74 -18.33 20.99
N GLU A 234 3.20 -19.52 20.65
CA GLU A 234 3.79 -20.84 20.92
C GLU A 234 4.06 -21.16 22.42
N LEU A 235 3.64 -20.28 23.34
CA LEU A 235 3.76 -20.47 24.77
C LEU A 235 3.03 -21.74 25.25
N THR A 236 3.74 -22.61 25.96
CA THR A 236 3.21 -23.92 26.37
C THR A 236 2.77 -23.97 27.84
N ASN A 237 3.45 -23.23 28.71
CA ASN A 237 3.21 -23.18 30.15
C ASN A 237 3.69 -21.82 30.74
N PRO A 238 3.06 -20.70 30.34
CA PRO A 238 3.44 -19.37 30.81
C PRO A 238 3.32 -19.26 32.34
N GLN A 239 4.28 -18.57 32.97
CA GLN A 239 4.39 -18.37 34.42
C GLN A 239 4.25 -16.88 34.79
N ALA A 240 5.37 -16.22 35.15
CA ALA A 240 5.39 -14.80 35.48
C ALA A 240 5.61 -13.94 34.24
N MET A 241 5.29 -12.65 34.38
CA MET A 241 5.44 -11.66 33.32
C MET A 241 5.86 -10.32 33.89
N ALA A 242 6.59 -9.54 33.09
CA ALA A 242 6.98 -8.18 33.39
C ALA A 242 7.08 -7.36 32.10
N PHE A 243 6.74 -6.07 32.17
CA PHE A 243 7.10 -5.14 31.10
C PHE A 243 8.51 -4.58 31.36
N ALA A 244 9.25 -4.39 30.28
CA ALA A 244 10.50 -3.65 30.25
C ALA A 244 10.68 -3.04 28.86
N PRO A 245 11.68 -2.16 28.66
CA PRO A 245 12.03 -1.70 27.31
C PRO A 245 12.20 -2.85 26.31
N SER A 246 11.95 -2.55 25.03
CA SER A 246 12.30 -3.43 23.91
C SER A 246 13.76 -3.90 24.05
N ALA A 247 14.03 -5.16 23.72
CA ALA A 247 15.41 -5.63 23.71
C ALA A 247 16.23 -5.04 22.57
N ASP A 248 15.55 -4.63 21.51
CA ASP A 248 16.11 -3.86 20.42
C ASP A 248 16.68 -2.53 20.97
N PRO A 249 18.01 -2.34 20.93
CA PRO A 249 18.65 -1.13 21.42
C PRO A 249 18.49 0.08 20.48
N THR A 250 18.00 -0.13 19.26
CA THR A 250 17.80 0.89 18.23
C THR A 250 16.40 1.52 18.32
N ASP A 251 15.44 0.77 18.87
CA ASP A 251 14.10 1.24 19.25
C ASP A 251 14.16 2.45 20.22
N ASP A 252 13.11 3.29 20.22
CA ASP A 252 12.94 4.31 21.26
C ASP A 252 12.87 3.60 22.63
N PRO A 253 13.70 3.98 23.62
CA PRO A 253 13.76 3.28 24.91
C PRO A 253 12.46 3.36 25.73
N THR A 254 11.48 4.16 25.30
CA THR A 254 10.14 4.21 25.88
C THR A 254 9.20 3.12 25.38
N ILE A 255 9.49 2.46 24.24
CA ILE A 255 8.75 1.29 23.74
C ILE A 255 8.88 0.15 24.75
N GLN A 256 7.77 -0.51 25.07
CA GLN A 256 7.72 -1.57 26.08
C GLN A 256 7.35 -2.92 25.46
N SER A 257 8.16 -3.93 25.73
CA SER A 257 7.87 -5.34 25.45
C SER A 257 7.35 -6.04 26.70
N LEU A 258 6.47 -7.03 26.51
CA LEU A 258 6.01 -7.93 27.56
C LEU A 258 6.86 -9.19 27.56
N TYR A 259 7.63 -9.38 28.63
CA TYR A 259 8.45 -10.57 28.83
C TYR A 259 7.68 -11.60 29.65
N ILE A 260 7.53 -12.82 29.13
CA ILE A 260 6.81 -13.91 29.78
C ILE A 260 7.71 -15.13 29.95
N ILE A 261 7.78 -15.66 31.16
CA ILE A 261 8.45 -16.93 31.43
C ILE A 261 7.61 -18.08 30.90
N ASP A 262 8.16 -18.94 30.05
CA ASP A 262 7.54 -20.21 29.65
C ASP A 262 8.27 -21.39 30.28
N ASN A 263 7.61 -22.10 31.20
CA ASN A 263 8.20 -23.26 31.86
C ASN A 263 7.82 -24.53 31.08
N ARG A 264 8.39 -24.71 29.87
CA ARG A 264 8.12 -25.82 28.93
C ARG A 264 7.82 -27.13 29.66
N ALA A 265 6.63 -27.71 29.44
CA ALA A 265 6.23 -28.93 30.15
C ALA A 265 7.04 -30.16 29.69
N THR A 266 7.68 -30.87 30.62
CA THR A 266 8.35 -32.16 30.33
C THR A 266 7.33 -33.22 29.87
N THR A 267 7.14 -33.39 28.57
CA THR A 267 6.31 -34.47 28.02
C THR A 267 7.05 -35.81 28.03
N SER A 268 7.20 -36.38 29.24
CA SER A 268 7.48 -37.80 29.42
C SER A 268 6.23 -38.62 29.07
N THR A 269 5.96 -38.86 27.79
CA THR A 269 4.99 -39.89 27.36
C THR A 269 5.53 -40.72 26.22
N SER A 270 5.86 -41.99 26.51
CA SER A 270 6.05 -43.05 25.50
C SER A 270 4.82 -43.16 24.60
N ALA A 271 4.91 -42.67 23.37
CA ALA A 271 3.90 -42.87 22.34
C ALA A 271 4.27 -44.10 21.47
N THR A 272 3.59 -45.21 21.71
CA THR A 272 3.55 -46.35 20.78
C THR A 272 2.45 -46.13 19.74
N THR A 273 2.67 -45.29 18.72
CA THR A 273 1.85 -45.21 17.50
C THR A 273 2.70 -44.69 16.34
N SER A 274 2.69 -45.40 15.21
CA SER A 274 3.67 -45.33 14.13
C SER A 274 3.46 -44.24 13.07
N GLU A 275 2.90 -43.08 13.42
CA GLU A 275 2.69 -41.96 12.48
C GLU A 275 2.89 -40.58 13.16
N ALA A 276 3.77 -40.50 14.16
CA ALA A 276 4.36 -39.24 14.58
C ALA A 276 5.77 -39.17 13.97
N THR A 277 5.99 -38.20 13.09
CA THR A 277 7.33 -37.79 12.67
C THR A 277 8.13 -37.44 13.93
N ALA A 278 9.34 -37.97 14.02
CA ALA A 278 10.22 -37.86 15.18
C ALA A 278 10.86 -36.46 15.30
N SER A 279 10.05 -35.40 15.28
CA SER A 279 10.50 -34.01 15.06
C SER A 279 10.44 -33.08 16.28
N ALA A 280 10.40 -33.60 17.51
CA ALA A 280 10.31 -32.74 18.72
C ALA A 280 10.91 -33.36 19.99
N ALA A 281 11.78 -34.36 19.87
CA ALA A 281 12.24 -35.15 21.03
C ALA A 281 13.63 -34.78 21.57
N GLY A 282 14.28 -33.74 21.01
CA GLY A 282 15.67 -33.35 21.34
C GLY A 282 15.85 -31.98 21.99
N GLU A 283 14.86 -31.09 21.95
CA GLU A 283 15.01 -29.72 22.46
C GLU A 283 15.17 -29.66 23.99
N SER A 284 16.02 -28.76 24.47
CA SER A 284 16.35 -28.51 25.88
C SER A 284 15.09 -28.51 26.76
N SER A 285 15.08 -29.35 27.80
CA SER A 285 13.97 -29.43 28.76
C SER A 285 13.91 -28.26 29.74
N LYS A 286 14.66 -27.18 29.49
CA LYS A 286 14.64 -25.96 30.32
C LYS A 286 13.50 -25.04 29.87
N GLY A 287 12.98 -24.22 30.79
CA GLY A 287 12.06 -23.14 30.44
C GLY A 287 12.76 -22.04 29.63
N THR A 288 11.99 -21.10 29.08
CA THR A 288 12.46 -19.97 28.25
C THR A 288 11.79 -18.65 28.64
N ILE A 289 12.13 -17.56 27.96
CA ILE A 289 11.48 -16.26 28.10
C ILE A 289 11.00 -15.80 26.72
N ALA A 290 9.71 -15.56 26.56
CA ALA A 290 9.17 -14.94 25.35
C ALA A 290 9.17 -13.41 25.50
N GLU A 291 9.69 -12.72 24.50
CA GLU A 291 9.51 -11.27 24.34
C GLU A 291 8.35 -11.02 23.37
N LEU A 292 7.29 -10.38 23.85
CA LEU A 292 6.08 -10.09 23.07
C LEU A 292 5.89 -8.58 22.89
N THR A 293 5.46 -8.16 21.70
CA THR A 293 5.05 -6.77 21.45
C THR A 293 3.52 -6.62 21.45
N LEU A 294 3.05 -5.50 21.99
CA LEU A 294 1.65 -5.06 21.92
C LEU A 294 1.32 -4.38 20.58
N GLU A 295 2.34 -4.08 19.78
CA GLU A 295 2.16 -3.51 18.46
C GLU A 295 1.45 -4.51 17.55
N PRO A 296 0.52 -4.03 16.71
CA PRO A 296 -0.18 -4.89 15.77
C PRO A 296 0.81 -5.57 14.84
N ALA A 297 0.54 -6.84 14.50
CA ALA A 297 1.34 -7.52 13.49
C ALA A 297 1.35 -6.71 12.20
N VAL A 298 2.56 -6.42 11.71
CA VAL A 298 2.76 -5.81 10.39
C VAL A 298 2.16 -6.79 9.38
N GLN A 299 1.00 -6.43 8.81
CA GLN A 299 0.42 -7.20 7.72
C GLN A 299 1.32 -6.98 6.52
N LEU A 300 1.90 -8.06 5.98
CA LEU A 300 2.57 -8.01 4.68
C LEU A 300 1.62 -7.31 3.72
N ASN A 301 2.09 -6.24 3.08
CA ASN A 301 1.25 -5.48 2.18
C ASN A 301 0.78 -6.41 1.05
N ALA A 302 -0.50 -6.75 1.02
CA ALA A 302 -1.05 -7.67 0.01
C ALA A 302 -0.93 -7.13 -1.43
N ALA A 303 -0.59 -5.85 -1.60
CA ALA A 303 -0.24 -5.25 -2.89
C ALA A 303 1.20 -5.53 -3.34
N VAL A 304 2.08 -5.95 -2.42
CA VAL A 304 3.46 -6.35 -2.72
C VAL A 304 3.47 -7.83 -3.06
N GLY A 305 3.92 -8.17 -4.28
CA GLY A 305 3.90 -9.53 -4.78
C GLY A 305 4.71 -10.50 -3.92
N SER A 306 4.26 -11.75 -3.85
CA SER A 306 5.02 -12.88 -3.29
C SER A 306 5.19 -13.95 -4.37
N ILE A 307 6.39 -14.53 -4.46
CA ILE A 307 6.70 -15.62 -5.38
C ILE A 307 7.13 -16.86 -4.60
N THR A 308 6.70 -18.04 -5.05
CA THR A 308 7.07 -19.31 -4.41
C THR A 308 8.42 -19.79 -4.94
N ALA A 309 9.37 -20.04 -4.03
CA ALA A 309 10.64 -20.67 -4.34
C ALA A 309 10.45 -22.15 -4.70
N THR A 310 11.28 -22.64 -5.60
CA THR A 310 11.29 -24.04 -6.03
C THR A 310 12.62 -24.69 -5.66
N LEU A 311 12.56 -25.85 -5.02
CA LEU A 311 13.76 -26.61 -4.67
C LEU A 311 14.45 -27.14 -5.94
N VAL A 312 15.70 -26.72 -6.15
CA VAL A 312 16.58 -27.29 -7.19
C VAL A 312 17.38 -28.45 -6.63
N ARG A 313 17.94 -28.28 -5.43
CA ARG A 313 18.76 -29.30 -4.76
C ARG A 313 18.75 -29.10 -3.24
N ALA A 314 18.80 -30.20 -2.50
CA ALA A 314 19.17 -30.22 -1.09
C ALA A 314 20.48 -31.01 -0.91
N THR A 315 21.35 -30.56 -0.02
CA THR A 315 22.65 -31.14 0.30
C THR A 315 22.79 -31.25 1.81
N ALA A 316 22.95 -32.45 2.34
CA ALA A 316 23.23 -32.64 3.76
C ALA A 316 24.68 -32.26 4.08
N THR A 317 24.91 -31.07 4.66
CA THR A 317 26.24 -30.60 5.11
C THR A 317 26.73 -31.45 6.29
N SER A 318 25.80 -31.99 7.07
CA SER A 318 26.01 -33.04 8.08
C SER A 318 26.69 -34.32 7.55
N GLN A 319 26.67 -34.58 6.24
CA GLN A 319 27.33 -35.73 5.62
C GLN A 319 28.71 -35.41 5.02
N TRP A 320 29.17 -34.16 5.13
CA TRP A 320 30.52 -33.80 4.76
C TRP A 320 31.56 -34.48 5.65
N ASN A 321 32.82 -34.46 5.21
CA ASN A 321 33.92 -35.06 5.97
C ASN A 321 35.13 -34.10 6.03
N PRO A 322 35.33 -33.40 7.16
CA PRO A 322 34.50 -33.44 8.38
C PRO A 322 33.10 -32.83 8.18
N PRO A 323 32.11 -33.20 9.02
CA PRO A 323 30.73 -32.72 8.90
C PRO A 323 30.59 -31.26 9.31
N SER A 324 29.55 -30.60 8.76
CA SER A 324 29.04 -29.31 9.23
C SER A 324 27.61 -29.52 9.75
N PRO A 325 27.44 -29.79 11.05
CA PRO A 325 26.15 -30.04 11.70
C PRO A 325 25.26 -28.79 11.78
N ASP A 326 25.84 -27.59 11.90
CA ASP A 326 25.11 -26.34 12.19
C ASP A 326 25.56 -25.21 11.24
N PRO A 327 25.26 -25.31 9.94
CA PRO A 327 25.73 -24.32 8.99
C PRO A 327 25.01 -22.97 9.19
N ALA A 328 25.79 -21.93 9.48
CA ALA A 328 25.28 -20.58 9.79
C ALA A 328 25.43 -19.65 8.57
N GLY A 329 26.67 -19.25 8.24
CA GLY A 329 26.94 -18.27 7.17
C GLY A 329 27.15 -18.92 5.81
N LEU A 330 26.81 -18.20 4.74
CA LEU A 330 26.94 -18.67 3.36
C LEU A 330 27.37 -17.53 2.43
N ALA A 331 28.35 -17.77 1.55
CA ALA A 331 28.79 -16.76 0.58
C ALA A 331 29.20 -17.36 -0.76
N PHE A 332 29.03 -16.61 -1.85
CA PHE A 332 29.55 -16.98 -3.16
C PHE A 332 30.97 -16.43 -3.39
N ASN A 333 31.95 -17.32 -3.46
CA ASN A 333 33.30 -16.99 -3.90
C ASN A 333 33.38 -16.96 -5.44
N SER A 334 33.22 -15.78 -6.01
CA SER A 334 33.20 -15.58 -7.46
C SER A 334 34.52 -15.92 -8.16
N ALA A 335 35.67 -15.80 -7.49
CA ALA A 335 36.96 -16.18 -8.07
C ALA A 335 37.14 -17.70 -8.18
N GLY A 336 36.57 -18.46 -7.25
CA GLY A 336 36.57 -19.91 -7.23
C GLY A 336 35.41 -20.56 -8.00
N SER A 337 34.31 -19.83 -8.18
CA SER A 337 33.00 -20.37 -8.59
C SER A 337 32.53 -21.48 -7.63
N ASP A 338 32.58 -21.19 -6.34
CA ASP A 338 32.18 -22.09 -5.24
C ASP A 338 31.55 -21.31 -4.08
N LEU A 339 31.02 -22.06 -3.12
CA LEU A 339 30.34 -21.57 -1.93
C LEU A 339 31.26 -21.70 -0.72
N LEU A 340 31.20 -20.71 0.16
CA LEU A 340 31.79 -20.73 1.50
C LEU A 340 30.67 -20.94 2.51
N VAL A 341 30.87 -21.82 3.48
CA VAL A 341 29.88 -22.12 4.53
C VAL A 341 30.59 -22.07 5.88
N SER A 342 30.09 -21.29 6.85
CA SER A 342 30.56 -21.36 8.23
C SER A 342 29.66 -22.28 9.05
N ASP A 343 30.17 -22.70 10.19
CA ASP A 343 29.43 -23.49 11.16
C ASP A 343 29.78 -22.94 12.55
N SER A 344 28.80 -22.33 13.23
CA SER A 344 29.04 -21.59 14.47
C SER A 344 29.29 -22.50 15.67
N GLU A 345 28.68 -23.69 15.69
CA GLU A 345 28.58 -24.53 16.89
C GLU A 345 29.47 -25.79 16.85
N VAL A 346 30.02 -26.19 15.68
CA VAL A 346 30.72 -27.47 15.56
C VAL A 346 31.96 -27.62 16.47
N ASN A 347 32.60 -26.53 16.92
CA ASN A 347 33.73 -26.57 17.87
C ASN A 347 33.33 -26.92 19.31
N GLU A 348 32.06 -26.78 19.64
CA GLU A 348 31.44 -27.16 20.92
C GLU A 348 31.26 -28.69 21.01
N MET A 349 31.26 -29.36 19.85
CA MET A 349 30.85 -30.74 19.72
C MET A 349 31.98 -31.78 19.77
N SER A 350 31.61 -33.01 20.12
CA SER A 350 32.55 -34.15 20.11
C SER A 350 32.99 -34.59 18.70
N ILE A 351 32.27 -34.18 17.65
CA ILE A 351 32.58 -34.45 16.23
C ILE A 351 33.53 -33.43 15.61
N TRP A 352 33.89 -32.37 16.34
CA TRP A 352 34.87 -31.37 15.93
C TRP A 352 36.15 -32.02 15.40
N ALA A 353 36.52 -31.67 14.18
CA ALA A 353 37.71 -32.16 13.50
C ALA A 353 38.63 -31.02 13.03
N GLY A 354 38.55 -29.86 13.70
CA GLY A 354 39.39 -28.71 13.41
C GLY A 354 38.93 -27.84 12.25
N ALA A 355 37.64 -27.85 11.89
CA ALA A 355 37.10 -27.05 10.80
C ALA A 355 35.68 -26.52 11.09
N ASN A 356 35.51 -25.21 11.03
CA ASN A 356 34.25 -24.46 11.13
C ASN A 356 34.05 -23.49 9.94
N LEU A 357 34.87 -23.63 8.89
CA LEU A 357 34.71 -22.94 7.62
C LEU A 357 34.93 -23.94 6.48
N PHE A 358 33.98 -24.05 5.58
CA PHE A 358 33.90 -25.09 4.56
C PHE A 358 33.81 -24.45 3.17
N ARG A 359 34.37 -25.11 2.17
CA ARG A 359 34.26 -24.70 0.76
C ARG A 359 33.61 -25.81 -0.04
N SER A 360 32.50 -25.50 -0.70
CA SER A 360 31.71 -26.47 -1.46
C SER A 360 31.56 -26.04 -2.91
N ASN A 361 31.57 -26.98 -3.85
CA ASN A 361 31.18 -26.64 -5.22
C ASN A 361 29.67 -26.32 -5.29
N LEU A 362 29.22 -25.69 -6.38
CA LEU A 362 27.81 -25.31 -6.57
C LEU A 362 26.83 -26.50 -6.53
N SER A 363 27.31 -27.74 -6.70
CA SER A 363 26.52 -28.97 -6.56
C SER A 363 26.50 -29.52 -5.12
N GLY A 364 27.01 -28.81 -4.12
CA GLY A 364 27.00 -29.22 -2.72
C GLY A 364 28.10 -30.19 -2.30
N GLY A 365 29.07 -30.47 -3.17
CA GLY A 365 30.20 -31.33 -2.80
C GLY A 365 31.31 -30.55 -2.09
N LEU A 366 31.65 -30.95 -0.85
CA LEU A 366 32.79 -30.40 -0.10
C LEU A 366 34.09 -30.53 -0.90
N THR A 367 34.84 -29.44 -0.98
CA THR A 367 36.12 -29.34 -1.69
C THR A 367 37.30 -29.03 -0.78
N ASN A 368 37.11 -28.24 0.28
CA ASN A 368 38.16 -27.91 1.25
C ASN A 368 37.57 -27.44 2.58
N THR A 369 38.41 -27.40 3.62
CA THR A 369 38.03 -26.91 4.96
C THR A 369 39.11 -26.00 5.55
N TYR A 370 38.68 -25.10 6.43
CA TYR A 370 39.47 -24.10 7.13
C TYR A 370 38.97 -23.95 8.56
N ASN A 371 39.69 -23.15 9.35
CA ASN A 371 39.46 -22.98 10.77
C ASN A 371 39.56 -21.50 11.15
N THR A 372 38.55 -20.97 11.82
CA THR A 372 38.46 -19.57 12.24
C THR A 372 38.82 -19.36 13.72
N THR A 373 38.93 -20.43 14.53
CA THR A 373 39.04 -20.39 16.01
C THR A 373 40.24 -19.61 16.57
N SER A 374 41.16 -19.17 15.71
CA SER A 374 42.19 -18.22 16.11
C SER A 374 41.67 -16.79 16.34
N TYR A 375 40.57 -16.42 15.67
CA TYR A 375 39.96 -15.09 15.72
C TYR A 375 38.46 -15.11 15.98
N SER A 376 37.72 -16.13 15.54
CA SER A 376 36.28 -16.30 15.75
C SER A 376 35.97 -17.75 16.17
N ASP A 377 35.29 -17.90 17.31
CA ASP A 377 34.80 -19.17 17.85
C ASP A 377 33.48 -19.56 17.18
N GLU A 378 32.65 -18.57 16.85
CA GLU A 378 31.27 -18.71 16.41
C GLU A 378 31.04 -17.88 15.14
N PRO A 379 31.52 -18.34 13.97
CA PRO A 379 31.35 -17.61 12.72
C PRO A 379 29.90 -17.67 12.21
N THR A 380 29.10 -16.63 12.45
CA THR A 380 27.67 -16.55 12.10
C THR A 380 27.43 -16.19 10.64
N GLY A 381 28.12 -15.17 10.11
CA GLY A 381 28.00 -14.71 8.72
C GLY A 381 29.30 -14.78 7.93
N ILE A 382 29.18 -14.85 6.59
CA ILE A 382 30.33 -14.78 5.68
C ILE A 382 29.98 -13.87 4.50
N ALA A 383 30.89 -12.96 4.13
CA ALA A 383 30.87 -12.30 2.83
C ALA A 383 32.21 -12.47 2.09
N TYR A 384 32.16 -12.58 0.76
CA TYR A 384 33.36 -12.61 -0.07
C TYR A 384 33.55 -11.27 -0.78
N ASN A 385 34.75 -10.69 -0.66
CA ASN A 385 35.12 -9.46 -1.36
C ASN A 385 35.77 -9.78 -2.71
N PRO A 386 35.08 -9.60 -3.85
CA PRO A 386 35.65 -9.89 -5.16
C PRO A 386 36.73 -8.88 -5.60
N LEU A 387 36.87 -7.73 -4.93
CA LEU A 387 37.84 -6.69 -5.31
C LEU A 387 39.27 -7.06 -4.92
N ASN A 388 39.45 -7.74 -3.78
CA ASN A 388 40.77 -8.10 -3.25
C ASN A 388 40.88 -9.59 -2.87
N GLY A 389 39.78 -10.34 -2.87
CA GLY A 389 39.73 -11.76 -2.48
C GLY A 389 39.72 -12.00 -0.98
N HIS A 390 39.49 -10.97 -0.17
CA HIS A 390 39.31 -11.10 1.28
C HIS A 390 37.95 -11.68 1.63
N ILE A 391 37.83 -12.19 2.85
CA ILE A 391 36.60 -12.76 3.40
C ILE A 391 36.25 -11.99 4.66
N PHE A 392 34.99 -11.59 4.79
CA PHE A 392 34.45 -11.03 6.02
C PHE A 392 33.71 -12.12 6.79
N ILE A 393 33.88 -12.15 8.11
CA ILE A 393 33.25 -13.12 9.01
C ILE A 393 32.70 -12.35 10.22
N SER A 394 31.40 -12.42 10.47
CA SER A 394 30.77 -11.96 11.73
C SER A 394 30.90 -13.05 12.81
N ASP A 395 30.88 -12.60 14.06
CA ASP A 395 30.97 -13.40 15.27
C ASP A 395 30.25 -12.61 16.37
N ASP A 396 29.28 -13.25 17.01
CA ASP A 396 28.30 -12.71 17.96
C ASP A 396 28.55 -13.15 19.41
N THR A 397 29.33 -14.21 19.64
CA THR A 397 29.65 -14.70 20.98
C THR A 397 31.13 -14.62 21.33
N GLY A 398 31.42 -14.06 22.50
CA GLY A 398 32.77 -14.04 23.08
C GLY A 398 33.73 -13.02 22.46
N ARG A 399 33.97 -13.05 21.13
CA ARG A 399 34.84 -12.10 20.41
C ARG A 399 34.07 -11.35 19.32
N THR A 400 33.13 -10.56 19.79
CA THR A 400 32.17 -9.80 18.99
C THR A 400 32.77 -8.77 18.02
N ALA A 401 32.92 -9.18 16.76
CA ALA A 401 33.40 -8.33 15.68
C ALA A 401 33.16 -8.92 14.29
N ILE A 402 33.12 -8.04 13.28
CA ILE A 402 33.33 -8.43 11.89
C ILE A 402 34.84 -8.48 11.63
N TYR A 403 35.35 -9.63 11.21
CA TYR A 403 36.75 -9.85 10.86
C TYR A 403 36.95 -9.83 9.33
N GLU A 404 37.85 -8.97 8.84
CA GLU A 404 38.34 -9.04 7.46
C GLU A 404 39.60 -9.94 7.42
N VAL A 405 39.57 -10.99 6.60
CA VAL A 405 40.63 -12.01 6.52
C VAL A 405 41.24 -12.04 5.12
N ASP A 406 42.58 -12.14 5.03
CA ASP A 406 43.32 -12.26 3.78
C ASP A 406 43.07 -13.64 3.13
N GLY A 407 41.97 -13.70 2.38
CA GLY A 407 41.47 -14.90 1.71
C GLY A 407 41.43 -16.11 2.64
N PHE A 408 41.96 -17.23 2.15
CA PHE A 408 41.98 -18.49 2.89
C PHE A 408 43.25 -18.68 3.75
N SER A 409 44.04 -17.62 3.97
CA SER A 409 45.27 -17.70 4.77
C SER A 409 45.01 -17.75 6.28
N GLY A 410 43.82 -17.32 6.72
CA GLY A 410 43.44 -17.18 8.13
C GLY A 410 44.06 -15.97 8.83
N ASN A 411 44.75 -15.08 8.11
CA ASN A 411 45.30 -13.86 8.69
C ASN A 411 44.25 -12.75 8.71
N VAL A 412 43.84 -12.31 9.89
CA VAL A 412 43.00 -11.12 10.07
C VAL A 412 43.80 -9.87 9.66
N VAL A 413 43.24 -9.09 8.74
CA VAL A 413 43.84 -7.83 8.26
C VAL A 413 43.20 -6.60 8.89
N ASN A 414 41.90 -6.64 9.16
CA ASN A 414 41.14 -5.61 9.87
C ASN A 414 40.00 -6.25 10.68
N SER A 415 39.39 -5.47 11.56
CA SER A 415 38.18 -5.86 12.28
C SER A 415 37.34 -4.64 12.65
N ILE A 416 36.01 -4.81 12.68
CA ILE A 416 35.05 -3.84 13.20
C ILE A 416 34.36 -4.45 14.40
N THR A 417 34.49 -3.84 15.58
CA THR A 417 33.83 -4.35 16.80
C THR A 417 32.35 -4.03 16.80
N GLU A 418 31.50 -4.91 17.31
CA GLU A 418 30.05 -4.68 17.38
C GLU A 418 29.65 -3.39 18.08
N ASN A 419 30.31 -3.04 19.19
CA ASN A 419 30.11 -1.77 19.90
C ASN A 419 30.29 -0.52 19.00
N HIS A 420 31.11 -0.62 17.94
CA HIS A 420 31.27 0.47 16.97
C HIS A 420 30.13 0.50 15.95
N ILE A 421 29.58 -0.67 15.62
CA ILE A 421 28.45 -0.82 14.69
C ILE A 421 27.15 -0.43 15.38
N GLY A 422 26.98 -0.77 16.66
CA GLY A 422 25.73 -0.64 17.40
C GLY A 422 24.85 -1.90 17.35
N THR A 423 25.34 -2.96 16.73
CA THR A 423 24.74 -4.31 16.71
C THR A 423 24.93 -5.01 18.06
N VAL A 424 24.00 -5.89 18.40
CA VAL A 424 23.98 -6.72 19.62
C VAL A 424 23.85 -8.21 19.32
N ASP A 425 23.57 -8.56 18.06
CA ASP A 425 23.38 -9.94 17.60
C ASP A 425 23.73 -10.04 16.11
N ALA A 426 25.02 -9.97 15.81
CA ALA A 426 25.51 -9.87 14.44
C ALA A 426 25.41 -11.21 13.70
N GLU A 427 24.52 -11.30 12.72
CA GLU A 427 24.25 -12.53 11.98
C GLU A 427 24.85 -12.48 10.57
N GLY A 428 24.05 -12.65 9.51
CA GLY A 428 24.49 -12.61 8.12
C GLY A 428 25.16 -11.29 7.69
N ILE A 429 26.11 -11.41 6.77
CA ILE A 429 26.83 -10.26 6.20
C ILE A 429 26.97 -10.40 4.69
N ALA A 430 26.73 -9.30 3.96
CA ALA A 430 26.85 -9.22 2.51
C ALA A 430 27.84 -8.13 2.10
N PHE A 431 28.46 -8.28 0.92
CA PHE A 431 29.37 -7.30 0.35
C PHE A 431 28.90 -6.82 -1.03
N ASP A 432 28.62 -5.52 -1.15
CA ASP A 432 28.42 -4.86 -2.43
C ASP A 432 29.78 -4.35 -2.96
N PRO A 433 30.22 -4.78 -4.16
CA PRO A 433 31.48 -4.34 -4.75
C PRO A 433 31.45 -2.94 -5.39
N ALA A 434 30.32 -2.22 -5.37
CA ALA A 434 30.23 -0.88 -5.94
C ALA A 434 31.11 0.13 -5.16
N GLY A 435 31.69 1.09 -5.90
CA GLY A 435 32.55 2.11 -5.30
C GLY A 435 33.79 1.54 -4.61
N ASN A 436 33.96 1.85 -3.32
CA ASN A 436 35.02 1.30 -2.46
C ASN A 436 34.57 0.04 -1.68
N GLY A 437 33.36 -0.44 -1.94
CA GLY A 437 32.72 -1.54 -1.23
C GLY A 437 31.78 -1.07 -0.13
N THR A 438 30.67 -1.78 0.07
CA THR A 438 29.74 -1.61 1.19
C THR A 438 29.52 -2.96 1.86
N LEU A 439 29.49 -3.01 3.18
CA LEU A 439 29.01 -4.17 3.93
C LEU A 439 27.59 -3.92 4.41
N TYR A 440 26.74 -4.94 4.27
CA TYR A 440 25.42 -4.99 4.88
C TYR A 440 25.47 -6.09 5.93
N LEU A 441 25.30 -5.73 7.20
CA LEU A 441 25.20 -6.67 8.31
C LEU A 441 23.76 -6.70 8.78
N VAL A 442 23.20 -7.88 9.01
CA VAL A 442 21.89 -8.02 9.63
C VAL A 442 22.04 -8.37 11.11
N ASP A 443 21.13 -7.84 11.93
CA ASP A 443 21.08 -8.09 13.37
C ASP A 443 19.77 -8.81 13.74
N GLY A 444 19.89 -9.99 14.34
CA GLY A 444 18.75 -10.87 14.66
C GLY A 444 17.85 -10.32 15.78
N VAL A 445 18.43 -9.55 16.72
CA VAL A 445 17.68 -9.00 17.87
C VAL A 445 17.08 -7.64 17.58
N SER A 446 17.83 -6.73 16.96
CA SER A 446 17.34 -5.40 16.62
C SER A 446 16.51 -5.38 15.33
N GLU A 447 16.47 -6.48 14.57
CA GLU A 447 15.74 -6.57 13.29
C GLU A 447 16.14 -5.42 12.33
N GLU A 448 17.45 -5.12 12.27
CA GLU A 448 18.04 -4.00 11.53
C GLU A 448 19.04 -4.48 10.49
N ILE A 449 19.20 -3.71 9.41
CA ILE A 449 20.34 -3.84 8.50
C ILE A 449 21.28 -2.66 8.68
N PHE A 450 22.48 -2.95 9.18
CA PHE A 450 23.58 -2.00 9.28
C PHE A 450 24.31 -1.87 7.95
N VAL A 451 24.38 -0.64 7.43
CA VAL A 451 25.10 -0.26 6.21
C VAL A 451 26.45 0.33 6.60
N ILE A 452 27.50 -0.45 6.35
CA ILE A 452 28.87 -0.14 6.79
C ILE A 452 29.70 0.25 5.57
N GLN A 453 30.16 1.49 5.57
CA GLN A 453 31.05 2.03 4.54
C GLN A 453 32.50 2.07 5.05
N PRO A 454 33.50 1.68 4.23
CA PRO A 454 34.87 1.61 4.66
C PRO A 454 35.43 3.01 4.96
N GLY A 455 36.17 3.11 6.06
CA GLY A 455 36.92 4.31 6.42
C GLY A 455 38.21 4.45 5.60
N PRO A 456 39.06 5.46 5.91
CA PRO A 456 40.34 5.67 5.24
C PRO A 456 41.32 4.49 5.29
N ASN A 457 41.15 3.57 6.25
CA ASN A 457 41.98 2.37 6.40
C ASN A 457 41.24 1.07 5.99
N GLY A 458 40.11 1.18 5.29
CA GLY A 458 39.24 0.05 5.00
C GLY A 458 38.19 -0.17 6.08
N PHE A 459 37.78 -1.42 6.27
CA PHE A 459 36.73 -1.82 7.20
C PHE A 459 37.30 -1.99 8.62
N ASP A 460 37.47 -0.87 9.33
CA ASP A 460 37.91 -0.80 10.73
C ASP A 460 36.91 0.00 11.61
N ASN A 461 37.23 0.22 12.88
CA ASN A 461 36.44 1.09 13.78
C ASN A 461 36.47 2.59 13.37
N GLY A 462 37.00 2.94 12.21
CA GLY A 462 36.84 4.25 11.55
C GLY A 462 35.79 4.24 10.44
N SER A 463 35.13 3.11 10.20
CA SER A 463 34.04 2.95 9.22
C SER A 463 32.82 3.77 9.63
N SER A 464 32.11 4.33 8.65
CA SER A 464 30.83 5.01 8.90
C SER A 464 29.68 4.02 8.83
N ILE A 465 28.75 4.15 9.78
CA ILE A 465 27.64 3.22 9.98
C ILE A 465 26.33 3.97 9.82
N ASN A 466 25.45 3.45 8.98
CA ASN A 466 24.02 3.80 8.91
C ASN A 466 23.21 2.51 9.14
N GLN A 467 21.90 2.60 9.30
CA GLN A 467 21.03 1.44 9.45
C GLN A 467 19.62 1.71 8.93
N PHE A 468 18.82 0.65 8.75
CA PHE A 468 17.38 0.73 8.54
C PHE A 468 16.65 -0.53 9.06
N ASP A 469 15.50 -0.29 9.68
CA ASP A 469 14.65 -1.30 10.33
C ASP A 469 13.92 -2.17 9.29
N VAL A 470 13.95 -3.49 9.48
CA VAL A 470 13.25 -4.47 8.64
C VAL A 470 12.02 -5.10 9.31
N THR A 471 11.76 -4.81 10.58
CA THR A 471 10.55 -5.22 11.34
C THR A 471 9.28 -4.81 10.60
N ASN A 472 9.26 -3.57 10.11
CA ASN A 472 8.15 -2.99 9.36
C ASN A 472 7.94 -3.61 7.97
N LEU A 473 8.85 -4.49 7.55
CA LEU A 473 8.74 -5.29 6.33
C LEU A 473 8.22 -6.70 6.61
N GLY A 474 7.90 -7.03 7.87
CA GLY A 474 7.49 -8.37 8.29
C GLY A 474 8.64 -9.39 8.27
N VAL A 475 9.88 -8.91 8.16
CA VAL A 475 11.07 -9.70 8.43
C VAL A 475 11.17 -9.80 9.96
N ILE A 476 11.28 -11.04 10.45
CA ILE A 476 11.40 -11.32 11.88
C ILE A 476 12.63 -12.16 12.12
N ASP A 477 13.37 -11.83 13.18
CA ASP A 477 14.58 -12.56 13.59
C ASP A 477 15.49 -12.87 12.38
N PRO A 478 15.99 -11.83 11.68
CA PRO A 478 16.68 -12.02 10.42
C PRO A 478 18.09 -12.59 10.60
N GLU A 479 18.33 -13.72 9.95
CA GLU A 479 19.56 -14.49 10.13
C GLU A 479 20.58 -14.25 8.99
N GLY A 480 20.09 -13.78 7.84
CA GLY A 480 20.87 -13.73 6.63
C GLY A 480 20.58 -12.49 5.78
N VAL A 481 21.64 -11.92 5.20
CA VAL A 481 21.52 -10.91 4.13
C VAL A 481 22.46 -11.25 2.98
N GLU A 482 22.03 -11.03 1.74
CA GLU A 482 22.87 -11.16 0.54
C GLU A 482 22.61 -10.02 -0.43
N PHE A 483 23.69 -9.53 -1.04
CA PHE A 483 23.61 -8.51 -2.07
C PHE A 483 23.50 -9.13 -3.46
N ASN A 484 22.54 -8.67 -4.25
CA ASN A 484 22.40 -9.06 -5.64
C ASN A 484 23.11 -8.04 -6.56
N PRO A 485 24.27 -8.38 -7.13
CA PRO A 485 25.00 -7.46 -8.01
C PRO A 485 24.34 -7.25 -9.38
N ASP A 486 23.35 -8.06 -9.77
CA ASP A 486 22.69 -7.96 -11.07
C ASP A 486 21.61 -6.85 -11.08
N ASN A 487 20.97 -6.57 -9.95
CA ASN A 487 19.93 -5.54 -9.83
C ASN A 487 20.20 -4.49 -8.73
N GLY A 488 21.16 -4.72 -7.84
CA GLY A 488 21.50 -3.80 -6.75
C GLY A 488 20.60 -3.91 -5.52
N ASN A 489 19.83 -4.99 -5.38
CA ASN A 489 18.94 -5.23 -4.25
C ASN A 489 19.61 -6.11 -3.17
N LEU A 490 18.98 -6.17 -2.01
CA LEU A 490 19.31 -7.10 -0.92
C LEU A 490 18.22 -8.17 -0.81
N TYR A 491 18.66 -9.38 -0.51
CA TYR A 491 17.81 -10.46 -0.04
C TYR A 491 18.02 -10.61 1.46
N VAL A 492 16.94 -10.55 2.24
CA VAL A 492 16.95 -10.63 3.70
C VAL A 492 16.16 -11.86 4.12
N LEU A 493 16.82 -12.81 4.76
CA LEU A 493 16.23 -14.05 5.21
C LEU A 493 15.54 -13.84 6.57
N SER A 494 14.25 -14.18 6.62
CA SER A 494 13.42 -14.14 7.81
C SER A 494 13.18 -15.55 8.34
N LYS A 495 13.02 -15.69 9.66
CA LYS A 495 12.82 -16.98 10.34
C LYS A 495 11.54 -17.73 9.95
N ASN A 496 10.56 -17.03 9.37
CA ASN A 496 9.27 -17.59 8.92
C ASN A 496 9.32 -18.17 7.50
N ASP A 497 10.43 -18.80 7.10
CA ASP A 497 10.64 -19.41 5.78
C ASP A 497 10.41 -18.45 4.60
N THR A 498 10.63 -17.15 4.81
CA THR A 498 10.42 -16.11 3.79
C THR A 498 11.72 -15.34 3.58
N ILE A 499 12.00 -14.94 2.35
CA ILE A 499 13.07 -13.99 2.01
C ILE A 499 12.42 -12.71 1.50
N ALA A 500 12.74 -11.57 2.11
CA ALA A 500 12.36 -10.27 1.59
C ALA A 500 13.41 -9.77 0.58
N GLU A 501 12.98 -9.40 -0.62
CA GLU A 501 13.82 -8.63 -1.55
C GLU A 501 13.56 -7.14 -1.29
N VAL A 502 14.62 -6.39 -0.98
CA VAL A 502 14.55 -4.97 -0.61
C VAL A 502 15.59 -4.16 -1.38
N THR A 503 15.38 -2.87 -1.56
CA THR A 503 16.45 -1.95 -2.02
C THR A 503 17.52 -1.82 -0.94
N THR A 504 18.71 -1.31 -1.30
CA THR A 504 19.78 -1.02 -0.32
C THR A 504 19.44 0.09 0.68
N SER A 505 18.26 0.71 0.55
CA SER A 505 17.71 1.70 1.47
C SER A 505 16.49 1.19 2.26
N GLY A 506 16.18 -0.11 2.19
CA GLY A 506 15.11 -0.73 2.98
C GLY A 506 13.71 -0.67 2.37
N THR A 507 13.56 -0.34 1.08
CA THR A 507 12.25 -0.40 0.42
C THR A 507 11.96 -1.83 -0.03
N LEU A 508 10.88 -2.42 0.47
CA LEU A 508 10.43 -3.76 0.08
C LEU A 508 9.98 -3.81 -1.39
N ILE A 509 10.48 -4.82 -2.11
CA ILE A 509 10.19 -5.07 -3.53
C ILE A 509 9.23 -6.25 -3.67
N ARG A 510 9.53 -7.38 -3.01
CA ARG A 510 8.69 -8.60 -3.01
C ARG A 510 9.12 -9.57 -1.93
N TYR A 511 8.30 -10.59 -1.70
CA TYR A 511 8.66 -11.76 -0.89
C TYR A 511 8.97 -12.97 -1.77
N ILE A 512 9.85 -13.84 -1.27
CA ILE A 512 10.15 -15.15 -1.82
C ILE A 512 9.81 -16.17 -0.73
N ASP A 513 8.76 -16.96 -0.95
CA ASP A 513 8.22 -17.94 -0.01
C ASP A 513 8.92 -19.30 -0.17
N MET A 514 9.51 -19.81 0.90
CA MET A 514 10.20 -21.10 0.96
C MET A 514 9.44 -22.16 1.78
N THR A 515 8.19 -21.90 2.18
CA THR A 515 7.39 -22.80 3.04
C THR A 515 7.33 -24.23 2.49
N ASP A 516 7.19 -24.40 1.18
CA ASP A 516 7.14 -25.73 0.53
C ASP A 516 8.49 -26.47 0.54
N ILE A 517 9.60 -25.75 0.74
CA ILE A 517 10.95 -26.30 0.87
C ILE A 517 11.20 -26.73 2.31
N ASN A 518 10.61 -25.99 3.28
CA ASN A 518 10.68 -26.26 4.71
C ASN A 518 12.13 -26.39 5.24
N PRO A 519 12.99 -25.38 5.02
CA PRO A 519 14.32 -25.35 5.63
C PRO A 519 14.17 -25.20 7.15
N ARG A 520 14.74 -26.11 7.95
CA ARG A 520 14.61 -26.04 9.41
C ARG A 520 15.62 -25.06 9.99
N LYS A 521 15.16 -23.90 10.49
CA LYS A 521 16.02 -22.80 11.00
C LYS A 521 17.01 -22.33 9.93
N PRO A 522 16.52 -21.71 8.84
CA PRO A 522 17.40 -21.17 7.80
C PRO A 522 18.26 -20.05 8.39
N ALA A 523 19.56 -19.99 8.03
CA ALA A 523 20.51 -19.07 8.66
C ALA A 523 21.27 -18.18 7.67
N GLY A 524 21.90 -18.76 6.66
CA GLY A 524 22.70 -18.01 5.68
C GLY A 524 22.15 -18.13 4.28
N LEU A 525 22.39 -17.12 3.44
CA LEU A 525 22.05 -17.16 2.01
C LEU A 525 23.19 -16.67 1.12
N ALA A 526 23.23 -17.12 -0.13
CA ALA A 526 24.15 -16.60 -1.15
C ALA A 526 23.51 -16.59 -2.54
N TYR A 527 23.87 -15.58 -3.34
CA TYR A 527 23.40 -15.42 -4.71
C TYR A 527 24.48 -15.87 -5.69
N ALA A 528 24.28 -17.04 -6.30
CA ALA A 528 25.33 -17.73 -7.06
C ALA A 528 24.80 -18.34 -8.37
N PRO A 529 25.70 -18.66 -9.34
CA PRO A 529 25.30 -19.40 -10.53
C PRO A 529 24.62 -20.72 -10.18
N ALA A 530 23.56 -21.07 -10.90
CA ALA A 530 22.83 -22.32 -10.68
C ALA A 530 23.75 -23.54 -10.92
N SER A 531 23.59 -24.58 -10.09
CA SER A 531 24.44 -25.77 -10.12
C SER A 531 24.32 -26.57 -11.41
N ASN A 532 23.18 -26.44 -12.08
CA ASN A 532 22.85 -27.10 -13.34
C ASN A 532 23.04 -26.19 -14.57
N ASN A 533 23.13 -24.87 -14.39
CA ASN A 533 23.25 -23.90 -15.47
C ASN A 533 23.98 -22.62 -15.01
N PRO A 534 25.27 -22.46 -15.34
CA PRO A 534 26.06 -21.31 -14.86
C PRO A 534 25.64 -19.96 -15.47
N SER A 535 24.74 -19.94 -16.47
CA SER A 535 24.18 -18.69 -17.01
C SER A 535 22.93 -18.20 -16.27
N GLN A 536 22.42 -18.99 -15.33
CA GLN A 536 21.32 -18.62 -14.44
C GLN A 536 21.87 -18.41 -13.04
N LYS A 537 21.16 -17.62 -12.24
CA LYS A 537 21.47 -17.39 -10.83
C LYS A 537 20.35 -17.96 -9.97
N ASN A 538 20.74 -18.55 -8.86
CA ASN A 538 19.86 -19.09 -7.83
C ASN A 538 20.28 -18.52 -6.48
N LEU A 539 19.37 -18.60 -5.52
CA LEU A 539 19.72 -18.45 -4.12
C LEU A 539 20.13 -19.82 -3.57
N TYR A 540 21.15 -19.81 -2.74
CA TYR A 540 21.51 -20.92 -1.88
C TYR A 540 21.18 -20.52 -0.46
N VAL A 541 20.66 -21.44 0.34
CA VAL A 541 20.28 -21.21 1.74
C VAL A 541 20.81 -22.35 2.59
N VAL A 542 21.48 -22.06 3.70
CA VAL A 542 21.84 -23.06 4.72
C VAL A 542 20.82 -23.07 5.84
N ALA A 543 20.65 -24.23 6.45
CA ALA A 543 19.72 -24.41 7.57
C ALA A 543 20.39 -25.23 8.67
N ARG A 544 20.30 -24.70 9.89
CA ARG A 544 20.92 -25.22 11.12
C ARG A 544 20.32 -26.55 11.56
N GLY A 545 19.03 -26.77 11.27
CA GLY A 545 18.32 -27.96 11.71
C GLY A 545 17.94 -27.86 13.18
N THR A 546 18.40 -28.81 14.00
CA THR A 546 18.20 -28.76 15.45
C THR A 546 19.42 -28.12 16.10
N ASP A 547 19.20 -27.04 16.83
CA ASP A 547 20.27 -26.27 17.48
C ASP A 547 21.12 -27.17 18.41
N ASN A 548 22.43 -27.11 18.21
CA ASN A 548 23.41 -27.94 18.92
C ASN A 548 23.59 -27.57 20.40
N ASN A 549 23.25 -26.35 20.82
CA ASN A 549 23.19 -26.00 22.24
C ASN A 549 22.06 -26.78 22.96
N SER A 550 20.99 -27.08 22.23
CA SER A 550 19.87 -27.88 22.72
C SER A 550 20.14 -29.40 22.67
N ASP A 551 20.77 -29.90 21.60
CA ASP A 551 21.26 -31.29 21.48
C ASP A 551 22.71 -31.36 20.95
N PRO A 552 23.70 -31.46 21.86
CA PRO A 552 25.12 -31.48 21.50
C PRO A 552 25.60 -32.70 20.69
N ASN A 553 24.72 -33.66 20.38
CA ASN A 553 25.03 -34.82 19.55
C ASN A 553 24.34 -34.80 18.18
N GLU A 554 23.52 -33.80 17.90
CA GLU A 554 22.76 -33.69 16.66
C GLU A 554 23.67 -33.29 15.49
N ASN A 555 23.37 -33.77 14.29
CA ASN A 555 24.18 -33.53 13.10
C ASN A 555 23.25 -33.64 11.89
N ASP A 556 22.37 -32.64 11.75
CA ASP A 556 21.30 -32.59 10.75
C ASP A 556 21.39 -31.39 9.79
N GLY A 557 22.44 -30.57 9.83
CA GLY A 557 22.65 -29.43 8.93
C GLY A 557 22.49 -29.73 7.43
N GLU A 558 21.90 -28.78 6.73
CA GLU A 558 21.57 -28.85 5.29
C GLU A 558 21.84 -27.54 4.53
N MET A 559 22.01 -27.66 3.21
CA MET A 559 22.10 -26.55 2.26
C MET A 559 21.16 -26.80 1.07
N PHE A 560 20.33 -25.81 0.78
CA PHE A 560 19.35 -25.81 -0.29
C PHE A 560 19.81 -24.89 -1.41
N GLU A 561 19.63 -25.33 -2.66
CA GLU A 561 19.66 -24.47 -3.83
C GLU A 561 18.21 -24.26 -4.26
N ILE A 562 17.79 -23.01 -4.32
CA ILE A 562 16.42 -22.61 -4.63
C ILE A 562 16.42 -21.74 -5.88
N SER A 563 15.54 -22.08 -6.82
CA SER A 563 15.22 -21.22 -7.94
C SER A 563 13.93 -20.48 -7.64
N PHE A 564 13.95 -19.19 -7.89
CA PHE A 564 12.79 -18.32 -7.89
C PHE A 564 12.78 -17.68 -9.27
N THR A 565 11.65 -17.73 -9.95
CA THR A 565 11.58 -17.18 -11.30
C THR A 565 11.62 -15.67 -11.18
N SER A 566 12.69 -15.08 -11.71
CA SER A 566 13.01 -13.66 -11.59
C SER A 566 12.62 -12.92 -12.86
N GLY A 567 11.39 -13.07 -13.33
CA GLY A 567 10.80 -12.08 -14.24
C GLY A 567 10.13 -11.00 -13.41
N ILE A 568 10.51 -9.73 -13.59
CA ILE A 568 9.64 -8.62 -13.22
C ILE A 568 8.47 -8.65 -14.21
N PRO A 569 7.19 -8.63 -13.77
CA PRO A 569 6.08 -8.55 -14.71
C PRO A 569 6.30 -7.40 -15.70
N PRO A 570 5.95 -7.55 -16.99
CA PRO A 570 6.15 -6.48 -17.94
C PRO A 570 5.51 -5.18 -17.44
N THR A 571 6.17 -4.04 -17.58
CA THR A 571 5.51 -2.75 -17.33
C THR A 571 4.69 -2.40 -18.57
N VAL A 572 3.41 -2.10 -18.38
CA VAL A 572 2.47 -1.79 -19.47
C VAL A 572 1.86 -0.42 -19.21
N ASP A 573 1.84 0.41 -20.24
CA ASP A 573 1.12 1.68 -20.32
C ASP A 573 0.31 1.63 -21.62
N ALA A 574 -1.00 1.73 -21.54
CA ALA A 574 -1.91 1.68 -22.67
C ALA A 574 -1.96 3.00 -23.46
N GLY A 575 -1.25 4.02 -22.97
CA GLY A 575 -1.23 5.38 -23.51
C GLY A 575 -2.33 6.25 -22.89
N PRO A 576 -2.32 7.56 -23.18
CA PRO A 576 -3.31 8.48 -22.64
C PRO A 576 -4.69 8.27 -23.27
N ASP A 577 -5.73 8.50 -22.46
CA ASP A 577 -7.13 8.48 -22.89
C ASP A 577 -7.39 9.33 -24.14
N GLN A 578 -8.28 8.81 -25.00
CA GLN A 578 -8.54 9.40 -26.30
C GLN A 578 -9.99 9.78 -26.47
N THR A 579 -10.21 10.98 -26.98
CA THR A 579 -11.51 11.38 -27.54
C THR A 579 -11.38 11.42 -29.06
N ILE A 580 -12.21 10.65 -29.76
CA ILE A 580 -12.24 10.59 -31.23
C ILE A 580 -13.63 10.90 -31.77
N GLU A 581 -13.72 11.43 -32.98
CA GLU A 581 -15.02 11.70 -33.65
C GLU A 581 -15.54 10.50 -34.45
N TYR A 582 -16.82 10.52 -34.82
CA TYR A 582 -17.45 9.43 -35.60
C TYR A 582 -16.75 9.18 -36.94
N GLN A 583 -16.36 7.93 -37.21
CA GLN A 583 -15.51 7.45 -38.32
C GLN A 583 -14.02 7.84 -38.25
N GLU A 584 -13.56 8.46 -37.17
CA GLU A 584 -12.13 8.54 -36.90
C GLU A 584 -11.61 7.21 -36.37
N THR A 585 -10.29 7.03 -36.51
CA THR A 585 -9.56 5.86 -36.05
C THR A 585 -8.75 6.29 -34.85
N ALA A 586 -8.90 5.62 -33.71
CA ALA A 586 -8.02 5.83 -32.55
C ALA A 586 -6.64 5.25 -32.88
N ASN A 587 -5.58 6.01 -32.61
CA ASN A 587 -4.21 5.53 -32.72
C ASN A 587 -3.75 5.15 -31.32
N LEU A 588 -3.72 3.87 -31.00
CA LEU A 588 -3.30 3.37 -29.69
C LEU A 588 -1.78 3.33 -29.69
N ASP A 589 -1.15 4.07 -28.79
CA ASP A 589 0.30 4.26 -28.68
C ASP A 589 0.71 3.79 -27.28
N GLY A 590 0.78 2.47 -27.12
CA GLY A 590 1.11 1.84 -25.85
C GLY A 590 2.62 1.79 -25.64
N THR A 591 3.06 1.56 -24.41
CA THR A 591 4.44 1.17 -24.14
C THR A 591 4.45 -0.12 -23.33
N VAL A 592 5.35 -1.02 -23.70
CA VAL A 592 5.60 -2.26 -22.97
C VAL A 592 7.09 -2.40 -22.79
N SER A 593 7.52 -2.52 -21.54
CA SER A 593 8.90 -2.78 -21.17
C SER A 593 8.97 -4.06 -20.36
N ASP A 594 10.02 -4.83 -20.58
CA ASP A 594 10.21 -6.14 -19.97
C ASP A 594 11.71 -6.36 -19.71
N ASP A 595 12.03 -7.16 -18.71
CA ASP A 595 13.41 -7.44 -18.32
C ASP A 595 14.08 -8.50 -19.23
N GLY A 596 13.34 -9.08 -20.18
CA GLY A 596 13.80 -10.05 -21.15
C GLY A 596 13.78 -11.49 -20.64
N LEU A 597 13.14 -11.76 -19.50
CA LEU A 597 12.94 -13.08 -18.91
C LEU A 597 11.46 -13.50 -19.00
N PRO A 598 11.13 -14.81 -19.07
CA PRO A 598 12.03 -15.96 -19.14
C PRO A 598 12.66 -16.17 -20.52
N ASN A 599 13.99 -16.29 -20.63
CA ASN A 599 14.66 -16.63 -21.91
C ASN A 599 15.31 -18.03 -21.87
N PRO A 600 14.89 -19.02 -22.72
CA PRO A 600 13.94 -18.92 -23.85
C PRO A 600 12.52 -19.50 -23.61
N PRO A 601 11.46 -18.92 -24.23
CA PRO A 601 11.50 -17.74 -25.10
C PRO A 601 11.12 -16.44 -24.38
N GLY A 602 12.09 -15.52 -24.25
CA GLY A 602 11.91 -14.18 -23.67
C GLY A 602 11.38 -13.20 -24.69
N ALA A 603 10.24 -13.52 -25.29
CA ALA A 603 9.55 -12.64 -26.22
C ALA A 603 8.19 -12.29 -25.65
N VAL A 604 8.09 -11.08 -25.10
CA VAL A 604 6.82 -10.51 -24.65
C VAL A 604 5.82 -10.53 -25.79
N THR A 605 4.68 -11.15 -25.53
CA THR A 605 3.52 -11.06 -26.40
C THR A 605 2.56 -10.03 -25.83
N THR A 606 1.97 -9.23 -26.70
CA THR A 606 0.98 -8.24 -26.28
C THR A 606 -0.35 -8.51 -26.93
N THR A 607 -1.43 -8.09 -26.28
CA THR A 607 -2.78 -8.20 -26.81
C THR A 607 -3.64 -7.05 -26.35
N TRP A 608 -4.20 -6.32 -27.31
CA TRP A 608 -5.30 -5.41 -27.14
C TRP A 608 -6.63 -6.16 -27.10
N SER A 609 -7.45 -5.87 -26.10
CA SER A 609 -8.78 -6.44 -25.92
C SER A 609 -9.80 -5.37 -25.53
N VAL A 610 -11.08 -5.68 -25.73
CA VAL A 610 -12.18 -4.82 -25.26
C VAL A 610 -12.66 -5.36 -23.93
N VAL A 611 -12.59 -4.55 -22.87
CA VAL A 611 -13.12 -4.90 -21.56
C VAL A 611 -14.61 -4.59 -21.52
N THR A 612 -14.98 -3.36 -21.93
CA THR A 612 -16.39 -2.93 -22.06
C THR A 612 -16.54 -1.90 -23.18
N GLY A 613 -17.77 -1.74 -23.68
CA GLY A 613 -18.11 -0.74 -24.68
C GLY A 613 -19.51 -0.92 -25.28
N PRO A 614 -20.11 0.15 -25.82
CA PRO A 614 -21.47 0.14 -26.35
C PRO A 614 -21.61 -0.59 -27.69
N GLY A 615 -20.50 -0.80 -28.40
CA GLY A 615 -20.44 -1.41 -29.73
C GLY A 615 -19.30 -2.40 -29.91
N SER A 616 -19.04 -2.80 -31.15
CA SER A 616 -17.88 -3.63 -31.49
C SER A 616 -16.66 -2.78 -31.81
N VAL A 617 -15.49 -3.22 -31.35
CA VAL A 617 -14.18 -2.63 -31.66
C VAL A 617 -13.44 -3.52 -32.64
N THR A 618 -12.86 -2.93 -33.69
CA THR A 618 -11.97 -3.61 -34.62
C THR A 618 -10.58 -3.00 -34.54
N PHE A 619 -9.62 -3.79 -34.06
CA PHE A 619 -8.20 -3.43 -34.02
C PHE A 619 -7.54 -3.69 -35.38
N GLY A 620 -6.57 -2.85 -35.76
CA GLY A 620 -5.75 -3.03 -36.97
C GLY A 620 -4.93 -4.32 -36.87
N ASN A 621 -4.11 -4.42 -35.83
CA ASN A 621 -3.50 -5.65 -35.35
C ASN A 621 -3.53 -5.64 -33.82
N SER A 622 -4.26 -6.56 -33.20
CA SER A 622 -4.41 -6.59 -31.74
C SER A 622 -3.14 -7.02 -31.01
N SER A 623 -2.13 -7.57 -31.69
CA SER A 623 -0.88 -8.03 -31.07
C SER A 623 0.30 -7.06 -31.23
N ASP A 624 0.08 -5.90 -31.85
CA ASP A 624 1.08 -4.83 -31.89
C ASP A 624 0.86 -3.91 -30.68
N VAL A 625 1.95 -3.47 -30.04
CA VAL A 625 1.90 -2.47 -28.95
C VAL A 625 1.25 -1.19 -29.45
N ASP A 626 1.74 -0.67 -30.59
CA ASP A 626 1.16 0.47 -31.29
C ASP A 626 0.21 -0.02 -32.38
N THR A 627 -1.06 0.35 -32.30
CA THR A 627 -2.07 -0.13 -33.24
C THR A 627 -3.15 0.92 -33.47
N THR A 628 -4.18 0.54 -34.22
CA THR A 628 -5.35 1.39 -34.44
C THR A 628 -6.62 0.68 -34.03
N ALA A 629 -7.60 1.40 -33.50
CA ALA A 629 -8.94 0.87 -33.19
C ALA A 629 -10.04 1.67 -33.90
N THR A 630 -11.07 0.96 -34.36
CA THR A 630 -12.30 1.53 -34.95
C THR A 630 -13.53 0.98 -34.24
N PHE A 631 -14.58 1.79 -34.16
CA PHE A 631 -15.72 1.59 -33.26
C PHE A 631 -17.04 1.69 -34.04
N THR A 632 -18.06 0.91 -33.67
CA THR A 632 -19.36 0.93 -34.38
C THR A 632 -20.39 1.87 -33.78
N ASP A 633 -20.37 2.07 -32.46
CA ASP A 633 -21.38 2.80 -31.72
C ASP A 633 -20.74 3.88 -30.85
N ALA A 634 -21.39 5.04 -30.73
CA ALA A 634 -20.90 6.13 -29.89
C ALA A 634 -20.91 5.77 -28.39
N GLY A 635 -19.97 6.32 -27.65
CA GLY A 635 -19.81 6.17 -26.20
C GLY A 635 -18.39 5.77 -25.80
N ALA A 636 -18.19 5.59 -24.49
CA ALA A 636 -16.91 5.21 -23.92
C ALA A 636 -16.64 3.70 -24.10
N TYR A 637 -15.43 3.37 -24.55
CA TYR A 637 -14.90 2.02 -24.64
C TYR A 637 -13.72 1.89 -23.70
N LEU A 638 -13.71 0.84 -22.87
CA LEU A 638 -12.55 0.47 -22.07
C LEU A 638 -11.77 -0.60 -22.85
N LEU A 639 -10.59 -0.23 -23.31
CA LEU A 639 -9.67 -1.11 -24.01
C LEU A 639 -8.55 -1.50 -23.05
N ARG A 640 -8.04 -2.72 -23.17
CA ARG A 640 -6.95 -3.23 -22.33
C ARG A 640 -5.78 -3.65 -23.19
N LEU A 641 -4.60 -3.12 -22.92
CA LEU A 641 -3.33 -3.68 -23.38
C LEU A 641 -2.84 -4.67 -22.34
N THR A 642 -2.63 -5.92 -22.73
CA THR A 642 -2.04 -6.95 -21.86
C THR A 642 -0.69 -7.36 -22.43
N ALA A 643 0.33 -7.50 -21.58
CA ALA A 643 1.61 -8.08 -21.91
C ALA A 643 1.82 -9.39 -21.15
N ASP A 644 2.35 -10.39 -21.85
CA ASP A 644 2.66 -11.74 -21.36
C ASP A 644 4.08 -12.09 -21.79
N ASP A 645 5.01 -12.21 -20.86
CA ASP A 645 6.40 -12.62 -21.09
C ASP A 645 6.55 -14.16 -21.15
N GLY A 646 5.47 -14.92 -20.89
CA GLY A 646 5.45 -16.37 -20.79
C GLY A 646 5.52 -16.91 -19.35
N GLU A 647 5.70 -16.04 -18.36
CA GLU A 647 5.75 -16.31 -16.93
C GLU A 647 4.73 -15.46 -16.15
N ASN A 648 4.68 -14.15 -16.44
CA ASN A 648 3.87 -13.13 -15.78
C ASN A 648 2.98 -12.38 -16.78
N LEU A 649 1.85 -11.90 -16.27
CA LEU A 649 0.89 -11.08 -17.01
C LEU A 649 0.75 -9.73 -16.32
N SER A 650 0.77 -8.68 -17.11
CA SER A 650 0.42 -7.33 -16.68
C SER A 650 -0.46 -6.67 -17.72
N SER A 651 -1.23 -5.68 -17.30
CA SER A 651 -2.12 -4.97 -18.19
C SER A 651 -2.36 -3.55 -17.74
N ASP A 652 -2.64 -2.70 -18.71
CA ASP A 652 -3.12 -1.36 -18.49
C ASP A 652 -4.37 -1.10 -19.33
N ASP A 653 -5.24 -0.23 -18.83
CA ASP A 653 -6.52 0.10 -19.43
C ASP A 653 -6.50 1.53 -20.01
N LEU A 654 -7.15 1.69 -21.16
CA LEU A 654 -7.28 2.95 -21.89
C LEU A 654 -8.76 3.20 -22.18
N ILE A 655 -9.25 4.39 -21.87
CA ILE A 655 -10.57 4.84 -22.27
C ILE A 655 -10.48 5.52 -23.63
N VAL A 656 -11.26 5.00 -24.58
CA VAL A 656 -11.54 5.69 -25.84
C VAL A 656 -12.98 6.14 -25.85
N THR A 657 -13.18 7.45 -25.73
CA THR A 657 -14.48 8.08 -25.90
C THR A 657 -14.69 8.33 -27.40
N MET A 658 -15.48 7.45 -28.03
CA MET A 658 -16.01 7.74 -29.35
C MET A 658 -17.15 8.73 -29.16
N ASN A 659 -16.85 10.02 -29.39
CA ASN A 659 -17.90 11.01 -29.43
C ASN A 659 -18.92 10.56 -30.47
N GLY A 660 -20.16 10.52 -30.02
CA GLY A 660 -21.26 10.56 -30.94
C GLY A 660 -21.14 11.86 -31.72
N GLY A 661 -20.56 11.79 -32.91
CA GLY A 661 -21.18 12.45 -34.04
C GLY A 661 -22.55 11.80 -34.16
N GLY A 662 -23.47 12.14 -33.25
CA GLY A 662 -24.70 11.40 -32.98
C GLY A 662 -25.39 11.28 -34.31
N GLY A 663 -25.29 10.09 -34.91
CA GLY A 663 -25.28 9.96 -36.36
C GLY A 663 -26.44 10.75 -36.91
N ALA A 664 -26.14 11.94 -37.47
CA ALA A 664 -27.16 12.89 -37.86
C ALA A 664 -28.05 12.13 -38.81
N SER A 665 -29.20 11.71 -38.31
CA SER A 665 -30.08 10.89 -39.09
C SER A 665 -30.66 11.84 -40.12
N VAL A 666 -30.35 11.58 -41.37
CA VAL A 666 -30.79 12.42 -42.48
C VAL A 666 -32.13 11.90 -42.97
N VAL A 667 -33.12 12.79 -43.02
CA VAL A 667 -34.38 12.56 -43.70
C VAL A 667 -34.50 13.56 -44.84
N ASP A 668 -34.45 13.02 -46.06
CA ASP A 668 -34.70 13.73 -47.31
C ASP A 668 -36.10 13.34 -47.83
N VAL A 669 -37.00 14.32 -47.91
CA VAL A 669 -38.37 14.11 -48.37
C VAL A 669 -38.71 15.10 -49.46
N ARG A 670 -39.06 14.60 -50.64
CA ARG A 670 -39.48 15.41 -51.78
C ARG A 670 -41.00 15.50 -51.84
N VAL A 671 -41.53 16.62 -52.29
CA VAL A 671 -42.96 16.74 -52.63
C VAL A 671 -43.31 15.67 -53.66
N SER A 672 -44.34 14.88 -53.39
CA SER A 672 -44.66 13.68 -54.19
C SER A 672 -46.08 13.64 -54.75
N ALA A 673 -46.94 14.60 -54.43
CA ALA A 673 -48.30 14.70 -54.95
C ALA A 673 -48.63 16.15 -55.33
N ASN A 674 -49.40 16.35 -56.41
CA ASN A 674 -49.82 17.68 -56.85
C ASN A 674 -50.63 18.47 -55.79
N SER A 675 -51.27 17.78 -54.84
CA SER A 675 -51.98 18.43 -53.74
C SER A 675 -51.06 18.83 -52.57
N ASP A 676 -49.75 18.63 -52.70
CA ASP A 676 -48.75 18.91 -51.69
C ASP A 676 -47.87 20.13 -52.02
N ASP A 677 -47.96 20.71 -53.22
CA ASP A 677 -47.46 22.03 -53.54
C ASP A 677 -48.58 22.85 -54.20
N ALA A 678 -49.00 23.92 -53.52
CA ALA A 678 -50.23 24.63 -53.82
C ALA A 678 -50.06 26.13 -53.66
N GLU A 679 -50.86 26.86 -54.43
CA GLU A 679 -50.79 28.31 -54.53
C GLU A 679 -52.17 28.91 -54.22
N GLU A 680 -52.23 29.76 -53.21
CA GLU A 680 -53.45 30.40 -52.77
C GLU A 680 -53.44 31.89 -53.08
N ASP A 681 -54.33 32.31 -53.97
CA ASP A 681 -54.46 33.72 -54.32
C ASP A 681 -54.98 34.57 -53.13
N ALA A 682 -54.78 35.89 -53.18
CA ALA A 682 -55.19 36.80 -52.10
C ALA A 682 -56.71 36.83 -51.82
N THR A 683 -57.53 36.37 -52.76
CA THR A 683 -58.99 36.24 -52.65
C THR A 683 -59.44 34.87 -52.14
N GLY A 684 -58.52 33.91 -51.99
CA GLY A 684 -58.72 32.63 -51.31
C GLY A 684 -58.71 31.36 -52.17
N PRO A 685 -59.08 31.34 -53.46
CA PRO A 685 -58.93 30.16 -54.30
C PRO A 685 -57.51 29.57 -54.24
N VAL A 686 -57.46 28.24 -54.24
CA VAL A 686 -56.22 27.46 -54.15
C VAL A 686 -56.06 26.66 -55.45
N ASP A 687 -54.96 26.90 -56.15
CA ASP A 687 -54.51 26.06 -57.25
C ASP A 687 -53.65 24.90 -56.71
N LEU A 688 -53.97 23.69 -57.14
CA LEU A 688 -53.27 22.43 -56.82
C LEU A 688 -52.59 21.84 -58.06
N GLY A 689 -52.52 22.61 -59.14
CA GLY A 689 -52.22 22.13 -60.47
C GLY A 689 -51.36 23.10 -61.27
N SER A 690 -50.66 24.04 -60.64
CA SER A 690 -49.67 24.83 -61.36
C SER A 690 -48.50 23.94 -61.82
N SER A 691 -47.96 24.24 -63.01
CA SER A 691 -46.77 23.56 -63.54
C SER A 691 -45.50 23.98 -62.79
N ASP A 692 -45.57 25.12 -62.16
CA ASP A 692 -44.53 25.88 -61.54
C ASP A 692 -45.00 26.27 -60.13
N LEU A 693 -44.07 26.74 -59.31
CA LEU A 693 -44.33 27.17 -57.95
C LEU A 693 -43.78 28.58 -57.79
N GLU A 694 -44.62 29.57 -57.99
CA GLU A 694 -44.28 30.98 -57.87
C GLU A 694 -44.26 31.33 -56.39
N LEU A 695 -43.05 31.44 -55.83
CA LEU A 695 -42.86 31.82 -54.44
C LEU A 695 -43.33 33.26 -54.21
N VAL A 696 -44.62 33.36 -53.90
CA VAL A 696 -45.40 34.51 -53.45
C VAL A 696 -45.94 35.46 -54.52
N TYR A 697 -45.35 35.66 -55.70
CA TYR A 697 -45.94 36.58 -56.69
C TYR A 697 -46.21 35.88 -58.01
N ASP A 698 -47.47 35.94 -58.43
CA ASP A 698 -47.92 35.57 -59.78
C ASP A 698 -48.62 36.80 -60.41
N SER A 699 -48.94 36.72 -61.70
CA SER A 699 -49.72 37.67 -62.50
C SER A 699 -51.01 38.20 -61.83
N GLY A 700 -51.57 37.45 -60.87
CA GLY A 700 -52.72 37.84 -60.03
C GLY A 700 -52.40 38.69 -58.79
N GLY A 701 -51.13 38.86 -58.43
CA GLY A 701 -50.66 39.56 -57.22
C GLY A 701 -49.96 38.64 -56.23
N ASN A 702 -49.78 39.10 -54.99
CA ASN A 702 -49.15 38.28 -53.95
C ASN A 702 -50.08 37.14 -53.50
N GLN A 703 -49.54 35.95 -53.38
CA GLN A 703 -50.19 34.70 -52.98
C GLN A 703 -49.52 34.07 -51.75
N THR A 704 -50.20 33.09 -51.16
CA THR A 704 -49.65 32.23 -50.10
C THR A 704 -49.34 30.87 -50.70
N VAL A 705 -48.10 30.41 -50.55
CA VAL A 705 -47.67 29.13 -51.12
C VAL A 705 -47.58 28.09 -50.01
N GLY A 706 -48.15 26.91 -50.23
CA GLY A 706 -48.10 25.77 -49.33
C GLY A 706 -47.25 24.67 -49.92
N ILE A 707 -46.32 24.12 -49.13
CA ILE A 707 -45.45 23.01 -49.52
C ILE A 707 -45.52 21.93 -48.44
N ARG A 708 -45.91 20.72 -48.78
CA ARG A 708 -46.15 19.62 -47.87
C ARG A 708 -45.24 18.43 -48.20
N PHE A 709 -44.63 17.89 -47.17
CA PHE A 709 -43.74 16.74 -47.21
C PHE A 709 -44.42 15.60 -46.46
N ALA A 710 -44.82 14.56 -47.19
CA ALA A 710 -45.47 13.38 -46.61
C ALA A 710 -44.43 12.38 -46.06
N SER A 711 -44.82 11.55 -45.08
CA SER A 711 -43.98 10.46 -44.58
C SER A 711 -42.60 10.90 -44.05
N VAL A 712 -42.58 11.99 -43.28
CA VAL A 712 -41.34 12.50 -42.67
C VAL A 712 -40.97 11.60 -41.48
N ASN A 713 -40.01 10.71 -41.66
CA ASN A 713 -39.63 9.67 -40.69
C ASN A 713 -38.72 10.20 -39.57
N ILE A 714 -39.17 11.19 -38.81
CA ILE A 714 -38.45 11.74 -37.65
C ILE A 714 -39.14 11.30 -36.36
N PRO A 715 -38.44 10.62 -35.42
CA PRO A 715 -39.00 10.25 -34.12
C PRO A 715 -39.48 11.47 -33.32
N LYS A 716 -40.51 11.25 -32.48
CA LYS A 716 -41.02 12.29 -31.59
C LYS A 716 -39.95 12.68 -30.57
N GLY A 717 -39.71 13.98 -30.41
CA GLY A 717 -38.72 14.51 -29.48
C GLY A 717 -37.28 14.43 -29.97
N ALA A 718 -37.03 14.07 -31.23
CA ALA A 718 -35.70 14.18 -31.82
C ALA A 718 -35.20 15.64 -31.80
N SER A 719 -33.90 15.83 -31.57
CA SER A 719 -33.27 17.15 -31.65
C SER A 719 -32.89 17.43 -33.10
N ILE A 720 -33.35 18.56 -33.66
CA ILE A 720 -33.11 18.93 -35.05
C ILE A 720 -31.82 19.76 -35.13
N ALA A 721 -30.74 19.14 -35.61
CA ALA A 721 -29.44 19.78 -35.78
C ALA A 721 -29.47 20.78 -36.95
N ASN A 722 -30.07 20.40 -38.08
CA ASN A 722 -30.17 21.23 -39.27
C ASN A 722 -31.42 20.88 -40.08
N ALA A 723 -32.02 21.86 -40.76
CA ALA A 723 -33.11 21.62 -41.69
C ALA A 723 -33.19 22.72 -42.74
N TYR A 724 -33.51 22.38 -43.99
CA TYR A 724 -33.73 23.36 -45.06
C TYR A 724 -34.59 22.78 -46.19
N VAL A 725 -35.18 23.64 -47.00
CA VAL A 725 -35.77 23.26 -48.29
C VAL A 725 -34.82 23.63 -49.42
N GLN A 726 -34.56 22.68 -50.31
CA GLN A 726 -33.84 22.88 -51.56
C GLN A 726 -34.84 22.99 -52.71
N PHE A 727 -34.85 24.14 -53.38
CA PHE A 727 -35.60 24.37 -54.61
C PHE A 727 -34.72 24.15 -55.85
N GLN A 728 -35.36 23.92 -56.99
CA GLN A 728 -34.76 24.01 -58.33
C GLN A 728 -35.47 25.07 -59.15
N VAL A 729 -34.71 25.91 -59.84
CA VAL A 729 -35.24 27.02 -60.67
C VAL A 729 -36.01 26.48 -61.87
N ASP A 730 -37.26 26.91 -62.05
CA ASP A 730 -38.04 26.68 -63.27
C ASP A 730 -37.93 27.86 -64.24
N GLU A 731 -38.12 29.09 -63.74
CA GLU A 731 -38.00 30.32 -64.54
C GLU A 731 -36.99 31.33 -64.00
N ILE A 732 -36.55 32.23 -64.88
CA ILE A 732 -35.58 33.27 -64.53
C ILE A 732 -36.31 34.50 -63.98
N ASN A 733 -36.20 34.72 -62.67
CA ASN A 733 -36.68 35.95 -62.01
C ASN A 733 -35.52 36.66 -61.30
N THR A 734 -35.52 37.99 -61.34
CA THR A 734 -34.38 38.82 -60.89
C THR A 734 -34.77 39.99 -60.01
N GLU A 735 -36.06 40.22 -59.79
CA GLU A 735 -36.55 41.26 -58.88
C GLU A 735 -36.19 40.95 -57.42
N PRO A 736 -36.13 41.97 -56.55
CA PRO A 736 -35.93 41.75 -55.13
C PRO A 736 -37.07 40.93 -54.52
N THR A 737 -36.72 39.84 -53.84
CA THR A 737 -37.68 38.91 -53.24
C THR A 737 -37.40 38.77 -51.75
N ASN A 738 -38.46 38.80 -50.95
CA ASN A 738 -38.42 38.67 -49.49
C ASN A 738 -39.55 37.75 -49.06
N LEU A 739 -39.17 36.59 -48.52
CA LEU A 739 -40.07 35.51 -48.15
C LEU A 739 -40.00 35.28 -46.64
N THR A 740 -41.10 34.82 -46.06
CA THR A 740 -41.20 34.31 -44.70
C THR A 740 -41.71 32.88 -44.79
N ILE A 741 -40.96 31.97 -44.21
CA ILE A 741 -41.28 30.54 -44.18
C ILE A 741 -41.67 30.19 -42.74
N ARG A 742 -42.87 29.65 -42.56
CA ARG A 742 -43.34 29.08 -41.29
C ARG A 742 -43.82 27.65 -41.53
N GLY A 743 -43.80 26.83 -40.49
CA GLY A 743 -44.45 25.53 -40.51
C GLY A 743 -45.93 25.65 -40.18
N GLN A 744 -46.73 24.67 -40.57
CA GLN A 744 -48.06 24.47 -40.00
C GLN A 744 -47.91 23.87 -38.60
N ALA A 745 -48.54 24.50 -37.60
CA ALA A 745 -48.61 23.98 -36.23
C ALA A 745 -49.64 22.85 -36.11
N ALA A 746 -49.39 21.71 -36.75
CA ALA A 746 -50.22 20.52 -36.73
C ALA A 746 -49.39 19.27 -36.46
N ASP A 747 -49.99 18.26 -35.83
CA ASP A 747 -49.33 17.00 -35.49
C ASP A 747 -49.08 16.14 -36.75
N ASN A 748 -50.00 16.20 -37.72
CA ASN A 748 -49.89 15.58 -39.04
C ASN A 748 -50.62 16.48 -40.05
N ALA A 749 -49.89 17.12 -40.96
CA ALA A 749 -50.49 18.03 -41.93
C ALA A 749 -51.36 17.29 -42.96
N GLU A 750 -52.60 17.74 -43.15
CA GLU A 750 -53.47 17.26 -44.24
C GLU A 750 -53.03 17.84 -45.60
N THR A 751 -53.34 17.14 -46.70
CA THR A 751 -53.13 17.64 -48.07
C THR A 751 -53.85 18.96 -48.31
N PHE A 752 -53.35 19.80 -49.21
CA PHE A 752 -54.08 21.02 -49.61
C PHE A 752 -55.32 20.66 -50.43
N THR A 753 -56.34 21.52 -50.39
CA THR A 753 -57.60 21.33 -51.13
C THR A 753 -57.92 22.58 -51.94
N SER A 754 -58.74 22.46 -52.98
CA SER A 754 -59.22 23.62 -53.76
C SER A 754 -60.25 24.47 -52.99
N THR A 755 -60.45 24.22 -51.70
CA THR A 755 -61.33 25.04 -50.85
C THR A 755 -60.65 26.38 -50.61
N ALA A 756 -61.40 27.47 -50.69
CA ALA A 756 -60.84 28.78 -50.46
C ALA A 756 -60.18 28.88 -49.06
N TYR A 757 -58.99 29.48 -48.99
CA TYR A 757 -58.17 29.65 -47.79
C TYR A 757 -57.60 28.35 -47.20
N SER A 758 -57.46 27.28 -48.00
CA SER A 758 -56.95 25.98 -47.54
C SER A 758 -55.50 26.02 -47.03
N ILE A 759 -54.74 27.07 -47.35
CA ILE A 759 -53.34 27.29 -46.94
C ILE A 759 -53.29 28.38 -45.87
N SER A 760 -53.80 29.58 -46.14
CA SER A 760 -53.63 30.74 -45.24
C SER A 760 -54.39 30.62 -43.92
N ALA A 761 -55.45 29.81 -43.85
CA ALA A 761 -56.18 29.56 -42.62
C ALA A 761 -55.49 28.58 -41.65
N ARG A 762 -54.41 27.92 -42.09
CA ARG A 762 -53.69 26.94 -41.26
C ARG A 762 -52.93 27.65 -40.12
N PRO A 763 -53.05 27.18 -38.87
CA PRO A 763 -52.25 27.74 -37.78
C PRO A 763 -50.77 27.50 -38.05
N THR A 764 -49.94 28.50 -37.79
CA THR A 764 -48.49 28.44 -38.06
C THR A 764 -47.68 28.27 -36.79
N THR A 765 -46.45 27.77 -36.95
CA THR A 765 -45.44 27.75 -35.90
C THR A 765 -45.11 29.16 -35.43
N ALA A 766 -44.71 29.31 -34.17
CA ALA A 766 -44.17 30.55 -33.63
C ALA A 766 -42.80 30.86 -34.25
N ALA A 767 -41.96 29.83 -34.44
CA ALA A 767 -40.73 29.92 -35.20
C ALA A 767 -41.02 30.18 -36.70
N GLY A 768 -40.13 30.93 -37.35
CA GLY A 768 -40.16 31.19 -38.78
C GLY A 768 -38.82 31.72 -39.28
N ALA A 769 -38.54 31.55 -40.56
CA ALA A 769 -37.32 32.02 -41.20
C ALA A 769 -37.63 33.08 -42.26
N ASN A 770 -36.92 34.20 -42.21
CA ASN A 770 -36.96 35.21 -43.27
C ASN A 770 -35.89 34.89 -44.30
N TRP A 771 -36.25 34.90 -45.58
CA TRP A 771 -35.36 34.57 -46.68
C TRP A 771 -35.43 35.65 -47.76
N SER A 772 -34.29 36.26 -48.09
CA SER A 772 -34.17 37.12 -49.27
C SER A 772 -33.32 36.40 -50.31
N PRO A 773 -33.92 35.52 -51.14
CA PRO A 773 -33.16 34.77 -52.13
C PRO A 773 -32.53 35.73 -53.16
N PRO A 774 -31.27 35.49 -53.55
CA PRO A 774 -30.67 36.21 -54.67
C PRO A 774 -31.43 35.91 -55.97
N ALA A 775 -31.09 36.65 -57.04
CA ALA A 775 -31.70 36.46 -58.36
C ALA A 775 -31.46 35.04 -58.89
N TRP A 776 -32.51 34.38 -59.39
CA TRP A 776 -32.42 33.05 -60.00
C TRP A 776 -32.19 33.21 -61.49
N SER A 777 -30.93 33.24 -61.89
CA SER A 777 -30.50 33.60 -63.26
C SER A 777 -30.33 32.41 -64.21
N THR A 778 -30.52 31.17 -63.73
CA THR A 778 -30.25 29.95 -64.49
C THR A 778 -31.31 28.89 -64.20
N VAL A 779 -32.08 28.52 -65.23
CA VAL A 779 -33.05 27.40 -65.16
C VAL A 779 -32.33 26.10 -64.81
N GLY A 780 -32.93 25.30 -63.93
CA GLY A 780 -32.37 24.06 -63.43
C GLY A 780 -31.30 24.20 -62.34
N ALA A 781 -30.96 25.43 -61.91
CA ALA A 781 -30.05 25.61 -60.78
C ALA A 781 -30.68 25.13 -59.46
N ALA A 782 -29.91 24.42 -58.64
CA ALA A 782 -30.34 23.94 -57.32
C ALA A 782 -29.15 24.00 -56.34
N GLY A 783 -28.61 25.22 -56.14
CA GLY A 783 -27.47 25.48 -55.26
C GLY A 783 -27.88 26.19 -53.96
N LEU A 784 -26.89 26.77 -53.28
CA LEU A 784 -27.10 27.55 -52.04
C LEU A 784 -28.06 28.73 -52.23
N ASP A 785 -28.07 29.33 -53.42
CA ASP A 785 -28.95 30.46 -53.79
C ASP A 785 -30.44 30.07 -53.88
N GLN A 786 -30.74 28.77 -54.06
CA GLN A 786 -32.09 28.19 -54.10
C GLN A 786 -32.42 27.42 -52.82
N ARG A 787 -31.57 27.53 -51.79
CA ARG A 787 -31.76 26.87 -50.49
C ARG A 787 -32.27 27.87 -49.47
N THR A 788 -33.26 27.45 -48.69
CA THR A 788 -33.73 28.29 -47.58
C THR A 788 -32.65 28.46 -46.50
N PRO A 789 -32.73 29.50 -45.66
CA PRO A 789 -32.00 29.54 -44.40
C PRO A 789 -32.38 28.34 -43.51
N PRO A 790 -31.63 28.09 -42.41
CA PRO A 790 -31.94 27.02 -41.47
C PRO A 790 -33.37 27.12 -40.95
N LEU A 791 -34.09 26.00 -41.03
CA LEU A 791 -35.47 25.81 -40.57
C LEU A 791 -35.51 24.95 -39.30
N ASN A 792 -34.38 24.68 -38.64
CA ASN A 792 -34.28 23.80 -37.48
C ASN A 792 -35.31 24.15 -36.39
N ALA A 793 -35.45 25.43 -36.03
CA ALA A 793 -36.44 25.86 -35.03
C ALA A 793 -37.90 25.63 -35.49
N VAL A 794 -38.19 25.76 -36.79
CA VAL A 794 -39.53 25.52 -37.36
C VAL A 794 -39.87 24.04 -37.27
N ILE A 795 -38.95 23.18 -37.70
CA ILE A 795 -39.15 21.73 -37.68
C ILE A 795 -39.17 21.21 -36.23
N GLN A 796 -38.31 21.74 -35.35
CA GLN A 796 -38.27 21.40 -33.93
C GLN A 796 -39.63 21.65 -33.26
N GLU A 797 -40.28 22.78 -33.55
CA GLU A 797 -41.60 23.10 -32.98
C GLU A 797 -42.67 22.06 -33.39
N ILE A 798 -42.59 21.52 -34.61
CA ILE A 798 -43.53 20.52 -35.12
C ILE A 798 -43.26 19.13 -34.52
N VAL A 799 -42.01 18.68 -34.47
CA VAL A 799 -41.67 17.33 -33.95
C VAL A 799 -41.82 17.23 -32.43
N ASN A 800 -41.81 18.37 -31.73
CA ASN A 800 -42.08 18.47 -30.28
C ASN A 800 -43.56 18.42 -29.93
N ARG A 801 -44.48 18.45 -30.92
CA ARG A 801 -45.90 18.48 -30.64
C ARG A 801 -46.37 17.17 -29.98
N PRO A 802 -47.32 17.22 -29.03
CA PRO A 802 -47.75 16.03 -28.28
C PRO A 802 -48.25 14.88 -29.15
N GLY A 803 -48.91 15.15 -30.28
CA GLY A 803 -49.41 14.14 -31.20
C GLY A 803 -48.49 13.83 -32.39
N TRP A 804 -47.29 14.40 -32.46
CA TRP A 804 -46.33 14.04 -33.51
C TRP A 804 -45.96 12.56 -33.42
N SER A 805 -45.77 11.91 -34.57
CA SER A 805 -45.34 10.53 -34.72
C SER A 805 -44.49 10.41 -35.99
N ALA A 806 -43.51 9.50 -35.99
CA ALA A 806 -42.68 9.26 -37.17
C ALA A 806 -43.56 8.91 -38.38
N ASN A 807 -43.22 9.45 -39.55
CA ASN A 807 -43.97 9.40 -40.81
C ASN A 807 -45.20 10.30 -40.89
N ASN A 808 -45.45 11.16 -39.90
CA ASN A 808 -46.40 12.26 -40.08
C ASN A 808 -45.89 13.26 -41.13
N ALA A 809 -46.81 14.04 -41.69
CA ALA A 809 -46.49 15.04 -42.70
C ALA A 809 -46.21 16.40 -42.09
N ILE A 810 -45.26 17.12 -42.69
CA ILE A 810 -44.93 18.52 -42.39
C ILE A 810 -45.41 19.40 -43.54
N ALA A 811 -46.07 20.51 -43.24
CA ALA A 811 -46.39 21.54 -44.22
C ALA A 811 -45.68 22.84 -43.87
N LEU A 812 -45.08 23.48 -44.87
CA LEU A 812 -44.49 24.81 -44.81
C LEU A 812 -45.37 25.78 -45.58
N ILE A 813 -45.47 27.01 -45.07
CA ILE A 813 -46.28 28.09 -45.61
C ILE A 813 -45.33 29.26 -45.90
N VAL A 814 -45.30 29.68 -47.15
CA VAL A 814 -44.45 30.76 -47.66
C VAL A 814 -45.32 31.96 -47.98
N THR A 815 -44.94 33.12 -47.43
CA THR A 815 -45.57 34.43 -47.64
C THR A 815 -44.50 35.49 -47.86
N GLY A 816 -44.84 36.68 -48.35
CA GLY A 816 -43.82 37.71 -48.61
C GLY A 816 -44.13 38.67 -49.75
N THR A 817 -43.09 39.01 -50.52
CA THR A 817 -43.13 39.90 -51.69
C THR A 817 -42.05 39.52 -52.69
N GLY A 818 -42.24 39.85 -53.98
CA GLY A 818 -41.33 39.50 -55.06
C GLY A 818 -41.60 38.08 -55.58
N GLU A 819 -40.81 37.64 -56.56
CA GLU A 819 -41.07 36.42 -57.33
C GLU A 819 -39.83 35.54 -57.37
N ARG A 820 -40.01 34.23 -57.23
CA ARG A 820 -39.03 33.19 -57.56
C ARG A 820 -39.81 31.97 -57.99
N THR A 821 -39.60 31.50 -59.21
CA THR A 821 -40.37 30.40 -59.77
C THR A 821 -39.58 29.11 -59.67
N ALA A 822 -40.08 28.17 -58.87
CA ALA A 822 -39.47 26.87 -58.65
C ALA A 822 -40.23 25.77 -59.40
N GLU A 823 -39.54 24.66 -59.69
CA GLU A 823 -40.17 23.47 -60.24
C GLU A 823 -41.22 22.92 -59.28
N SER A 824 -42.43 22.62 -59.78
CA SER A 824 -43.48 21.94 -59.03
C SER A 824 -43.45 20.43 -59.24
N SER A 825 -44.13 19.69 -58.36
CA SER A 825 -44.34 18.26 -58.46
C SER A 825 -45.08 17.85 -59.73
N LYS A 826 -45.87 18.76 -60.29
CA LYS A 826 -46.64 18.55 -61.52
C LYS A 826 -45.78 18.68 -62.78
N SER A 827 -44.85 19.63 -62.85
CA SER A 827 -43.88 19.70 -63.96
C SER A 827 -42.94 18.50 -63.88
N ASN A 828 -42.20 18.39 -62.78
CA ASN A 828 -41.19 17.37 -62.61
C ASN A 828 -41.00 16.99 -61.13
N GLN A 829 -41.54 15.83 -60.78
CA GLN A 829 -41.45 15.27 -59.43
C GLN A 829 -40.01 15.07 -58.92
N GLN A 830 -39.00 14.91 -59.79
CA GLN A 830 -37.59 14.80 -59.37
C GLN A 830 -36.96 16.14 -59.01
N SER A 831 -37.58 17.23 -59.43
CA SER A 831 -37.11 18.61 -59.31
C SER A 831 -37.92 19.44 -58.32
N ALA A 832 -39.10 18.94 -57.94
CA ALA A 832 -39.98 19.51 -56.92
C ALA A 832 -39.25 19.76 -55.57
N PRO A 833 -39.75 20.64 -54.69
CA PRO A 833 -39.06 20.99 -53.45
C PRO A 833 -38.66 19.77 -52.61
N LEU A 834 -37.43 19.78 -52.07
CA LEU A 834 -36.88 18.75 -51.19
C LEU A 834 -36.67 19.33 -49.79
N LEU A 835 -37.29 18.72 -48.77
CA LEU A 835 -36.97 18.97 -47.37
C LEU A 835 -35.82 18.05 -46.95
N HIS A 836 -34.76 18.65 -46.43
CA HIS A 836 -33.63 17.97 -45.80
C HIS A 836 -33.67 18.24 -44.30
N VAL A 837 -33.53 17.21 -43.47
CA VAL A 837 -33.46 17.33 -42.01
C VAL A 837 -32.39 16.41 -41.44
N GLU A 838 -31.52 16.95 -40.60
CA GLU A 838 -30.53 16.25 -39.79
C GLU A 838 -31.00 16.24 -38.33
N TYR A 839 -31.10 15.06 -37.70
CA TYR A 839 -31.57 14.94 -36.31
C TYR A 839 -30.83 13.88 -35.48
N THR A 840 -30.88 14.01 -34.15
CA THR A 840 -30.37 13.02 -33.18
C THR A 840 -31.52 12.43 -32.33
N VAL A 841 -31.31 11.24 -31.76
CA VAL A 841 -32.30 10.52 -30.93
C VAL A 841 -31.70 10.11 -29.57
N GLY A 842 -32.26 10.63 -28.47
CA GLY A 842 -31.97 10.19 -27.10
C GLY A 842 -31.14 11.15 -26.24
N ASN A 843 -31.24 10.95 -24.92
CA ASN A 843 -30.35 11.52 -23.90
C ASN A 843 -29.01 10.76 -23.91
N GLN A 844 -27.87 11.44 -23.79
CA GLN A 844 -26.57 10.81 -23.57
C GLN A 844 -26.16 10.95 -22.10
N ALA A 845 -25.46 9.94 -21.55
CA ALA A 845 -24.92 10.06 -20.21
C ALA A 845 -23.85 11.17 -20.15
N PRO A 846 -23.62 11.79 -18.99
CA PRO A 846 -22.51 12.70 -18.80
C PRO A 846 -21.17 12.06 -19.17
N VAL A 847 -20.23 12.85 -19.67
CA VAL A 847 -18.83 12.47 -19.83
C VAL A 847 -18.09 12.95 -18.57
N VAL A 848 -17.35 12.06 -17.94
CA VAL A 848 -16.65 12.28 -16.65
C VAL A 848 -15.17 11.96 -16.81
N ASP A 849 -14.32 12.78 -16.19
CA ASP A 849 -12.88 12.59 -16.05
C ASP A 849 -12.51 13.00 -14.60
N ALA A 850 -11.90 12.10 -13.84
CA ALA A 850 -11.51 12.30 -12.44
C ALA A 850 -10.17 13.04 -12.30
N GLY A 851 -9.47 13.30 -13.40
CA GLY A 851 -8.14 13.90 -13.44
C GLY A 851 -7.01 12.87 -13.35
N PRO A 852 -5.75 13.31 -13.52
CA PRO A 852 -4.59 12.43 -13.52
C PRO A 852 -4.26 11.90 -12.12
N ASP A 853 -3.64 10.71 -12.08
CA ASP A 853 -3.06 10.13 -10.86
C ASP A 853 -2.06 11.07 -10.19
N ASP A 854 -1.99 11.02 -8.85
CA ASP A 854 -1.14 11.91 -8.06
C ASP A 854 -0.43 11.18 -6.90
N ILE A 855 0.68 11.77 -6.43
CA ILE A 855 1.44 11.30 -5.27
C ILE A 855 1.42 12.39 -4.18
N ILE A 856 0.94 12.04 -3.00
CA ILE A 856 0.73 12.96 -1.88
C ILE A 856 1.58 12.56 -0.68
N ASN A 857 2.24 13.53 -0.05
CA ASN A 857 3.07 13.26 1.13
C ASN A 857 2.36 13.63 2.45
N LEU A 858 2.48 12.79 3.49
CA LEU A 858 2.02 13.07 4.86
C LEU A 858 3.13 13.67 5.74
N PRO A 859 2.82 14.63 6.63
CA PRO A 859 1.71 15.59 6.59
C PRO A 859 1.98 16.74 5.57
N PRO A 860 0.95 17.41 5.00
CA PRO A 860 -0.44 17.47 5.47
C PRO A 860 -1.41 16.45 4.87
N GLY A 861 -1.05 15.78 3.76
CA GLY A 861 -1.93 14.77 3.14
C GLY A 861 -3.10 15.32 2.32
N ASP A 862 -3.01 16.53 1.76
CA ASP A 862 -4.10 17.12 0.95
C ASP A 862 -3.81 16.97 -0.56
N ALA A 863 -4.68 16.29 -1.30
CA ALA A 863 -4.74 16.33 -2.77
C ALA A 863 -5.75 17.37 -3.25
N ASN A 864 -5.45 18.01 -4.37
CA ASN A 864 -6.39 18.85 -5.09
C ASN A 864 -6.90 18.09 -6.32
N LEU A 865 -8.18 17.73 -6.32
CA LEU A 865 -8.84 17.01 -7.40
C LEU A 865 -9.43 18.02 -8.37
N ASP A 866 -9.07 17.90 -9.65
CA ASP A 866 -9.49 18.78 -10.75
C ASP A 866 -10.14 17.91 -11.82
N GLY A 867 -11.37 17.46 -11.56
CA GLY A 867 -12.13 16.63 -12.48
C GLY A 867 -12.76 17.46 -13.61
N THR A 868 -13.29 16.80 -14.63
CA THR A 868 -14.16 17.46 -15.62
C THR A 868 -15.44 16.68 -15.83
N VAL A 869 -16.54 17.42 -16.02
CA VAL A 869 -17.85 16.84 -16.32
C VAL A 869 -18.51 17.64 -17.44
N SER A 870 -18.92 16.95 -18.49
CA SER A 870 -19.67 17.53 -19.62
C SER A 870 -20.94 16.73 -19.87
N ASP A 871 -21.98 17.39 -20.38
CA ASP A 871 -23.29 16.78 -20.58
C ASP A 871 -24.00 17.44 -21.77
N ASP A 872 -24.88 16.70 -22.46
CA ASP A 872 -25.57 17.17 -23.65
C ASP A 872 -26.79 18.08 -23.34
N GLY A 873 -27.05 18.32 -22.05
CA GLY A 873 -28.12 19.18 -21.54
C GLY A 873 -29.49 18.49 -21.53
N LEU A 874 -29.54 17.18 -21.78
CA LEU A 874 -30.72 16.35 -21.62
C LEU A 874 -30.59 15.48 -20.34
N PRO A 875 -31.71 15.03 -19.75
CA PRO A 875 -33.05 15.56 -19.94
C PRO A 875 -33.12 17.01 -19.46
N ALA A 876 -33.79 17.89 -20.23
CA ALA A 876 -33.96 19.32 -19.88
C ALA A 876 -34.74 19.58 -18.55
N SER A 877 -35.21 18.52 -17.88
CA SER A 877 -35.80 18.52 -16.54
C SER A 877 -35.70 17.09 -15.95
N PRO A 878 -35.08 16.87 -14.78
CA PRO A 878 -34.85 17.83 -13.70
C PRO A 878 -33.37 18.28 -13.60
N GLY A 879 -33.04 19.34 -14.34
CA GLY A 879 -32.09 20.39 -14.02
C GLY A 879 -30.85 20.08 -13.16
N ALA A 880 -29.71 20.08 -13.86
CA ALA A 880 -28.31 20.06 -13.43
C ALA A 880 -27.73 18.68 -13.13
N VAL A 881 -26.70 18.33 -13.89
CA VAL A 881 -25.80 17.20 -13.62
C VAL A 881 -25.35 17.28 -12.17
N THR A 882 -25.63 16.24 -11.40
CA THR A 882 -25.13 16.09 -10.03
C THR A 882 -23.86 15.26 -10.06
N THR A 883 -22.86 15.66 -9.28
CA THR A 883 -21.61 14.91 -9.16
C THR A 883 -21.41 14.41 -7.74
N THR A 884 -20.65 13.33 -7.59
CA THR A 884 -20.22 12.84 -6.28
C THR A 884 -18.85 12.19 -6.37
N TRP A 885 -17.99 12.50 -5.40
CA TRP A 885 -16.74 11.82 -5.13
C TRP A 885 -16.94 10.72 -4.09
N THR A 886 -16.32 9.58 -4.32
CA THR A 886 -16.18 8.49 -3.34
C THR A 886 -14.73 8.01 -3.33
N ALA A 887 -14.30 7.32 -2.28
CA ALA A 887 -12.94 6.80 -2.17
C ALA A 887 -12.95 5.37 -1.62
N GLN A 888 -11.99 4.58 -2.08
CA GLN A 888 -11.59 3.30 -1.50
C GLN A 888 -10.08 3.32 -1.26
N GLY A 889 -9.64 2.74 -0.15
CA GLY A 889 -8.22 2.69 0.21
C GLY A 889 -7.99 2.31 1.67
N PRO A 890 -6.74 2.40 2.14
CA PRO A 890 -6.32 1.97 3.49
C PRO A 890 -7.08 2.64 4.64
N ALA A 891 -7.49 3.91 4.48
CA ALA A 891 -8.23 4.68 5.47
C ALA A 891 -9.40 5.45 4.85
N ALA A 892 -10.23 6.07 5.70
CA ALA A 892 -11.28 6.96 5.22
C ALA A 892 -10.69 8.28 4.68
N VAL A 893 -11.04 8.63 3.43
CA VAL A 893 -10.67 9.91 2.80
C VAL A 893 -11.70 10.98 3.17
N THR A 894 -11.23 12.18 3.55
CA THR A 894 -12.12 13.32 3.81
C THR A 894 -12.12 14.27 2.62
N PHE A 895 -13.27 14.41 1.95
CA PHE A 895 -13.44 15.39 0.88
C PHE A 895 -13.86 16.75 1.42
N GLY A 896 -13.33 17.85 0.86
CA GLY A 896 -13.76 19.20 1.18
C GLY A 896 -15.23 19.44 0.84
N ASP A 897 -15.60 19.15 -0.40
CA ASP A 897 -16.98 18.98 -0.86
C ASP A 897 -17.07 17.80 -1.83
N PRO A 898 -17.63 16.64 -1.44
CA PRO A 898 -17.74 15.50 -2.33
C PRO A 898 -18.71 15.74 -3.49
N GLY A 899 -19.57 16.77 -3.45
CA GLY A 899 -20.50 17.09 -4.55
C GLY A 899 -19.95 18.09 -5.57
N SER A 900 -18.71 18.54 -5.42
CA SER A 900 -18.04 19.45 -6.35
C SER A 900 -17.15 18.67 -7.32
N VAL A 901 -17.12 19.08 -8.60
CA VAL A 901 -16.19 18.50 -9.59
C VAL A 901 -14.76 18.74 -9.14
N ASP A 902 -14.42 19.99 -8.83
CA ASP A 902 -13.12 20.37 -8.26
C ASP A 902 -13.23 20.39 -6.73
N THR A 903 -12.39 19.62 -6.04
CA THR A 903 -12.45 19.49 -4.58
C THR A 903 -11.09 19.13 -3.99
N THR A 904 -11.00 19.07 -2.67
CA THR A 904 -9.79 18.57 -1.99
C THR A 904 -10.08 17.23 -1.33
N ALA A 905 -9.11 16.32 -1.32
CA ALA A 905 -9.15 15.07 -0.58
C ALA A 905 -8.01 15.04 0.44
N THR A 906 -8.35 14.83 1.71
CA THR A 906 -7.38 14.71 2.81
C THR A 906 -7.22 13.26 3.23
N PHE A 907 -5.97 12.83 3.31
CA PHE A 907 -5.53 11.49 3.68
C PHE A 907 -4.84 11.53 5.05
N THR A 908 -4.95 10.43 5.81
CA THR A 908 -4.34 10.31 7.14
C THR A 908 -3.44 9.08 7.28
N GLN A 909 -3.33 8.27 6.22
CA GLN A 909 -2.54 7.04 6.20
C GLN A 909 -1.88 6.91 4.83
N THR A 910 -0.68 6.33 4.80
CA THR A 910 0.02 6.00 3.58
C THR A 910 -0.65 4.83 2.83
N GLY A 911 -0.37 4.73 1.53
CA GLY A 911 -0.88 3.70 0.62
C GLY A 911 -1.65 4.28 -0.56
N THR A 912 -2.10 3.41 -1.45
CA THR A 912 -2.80 3.80 -2.68
C THR A 912 -4.32 3.85 -2.46
N TYR A 913 -4.92 4.96 -2.88
CA TYR A 913 -6.36 5.21 -2.82
C TYR A 913 -6.92 5.31 -4.23
N THR A 914 -8.07 4.69 -4.47
CA THR A 914 -8.85 4.90 -5.69
C THR A 914 -10.01 5.83 -5.38
N LEU A 915 -10.03 7.00 -5.99
CA LEU A 915 -11.09 7.98 -5.86
C LEU A 915 -11.96 7.92 -7.11
N THR A 916 -13.28 7.92 -6.95
CA THR A 916 -14.24 7.82 -8.06
C THR A 916 -15.09 9.07 -8.12
N LEU A 917 -15.06 9.78 -9.24
CA LEU A 917 -16.00 10.85 -9.58
C LEU A 917 -17.16 10.25 -10.38
N THR A 918 -18.39 10.44 -9.93
CA THR A 918 -19.61 10.01 -10.65
C THR A 918 -20.42 11.24 -11.02
N ALA A 919 -20.93 11.31 -12.25
CA ALA A 919 -21.88 12.32 -12.69
C ALA A 919 -23.22 11.68 -13.10
N TYR A 920 -24.34 12.36 -12.78
CA TYR A 920 -25.70 11.90 -13.07
C TYR A 920 -26.56 13.06 -13.57
N ASP A 921 -27.18 12.91 -14.73
CA ASP A 921 -27.99 13.95 -15.40
C ASP A 921 -29.49 13.93 -15.02
N GLY A 922 -29.91 12.97 -14.18
CA GLY A 922 -31.33 12.76 -13.82
C GLY A 922 -31.98 11.57 -14.54
N GLU A 923 -31.32 10.95 -15.51
CA GLU A 923 -31.74 9.73 -16.22
C GLU A 923 -30.59 8.72 -16.36
N LEU A 924 -29.39 9.16 -16.73
CA LEU A 924 -28.19 8.36 -16.96
C LEU A 924 -27.02 8.85 -16.09
N TYR A 925 -26.14 7.92 -15.69
CA TYR A 925 -24.93 8.22 -14.93
C TYR A 925 -23.71 7.61 -15.61
N GLU A 926 -22.54 8.18 -15.30
CA GLU A 926 -21.22 7.73 -15.69
C GLU A 926 -20.26 7.99 -14.50
N SER A 927 -19.16 7.26 -14.39
CA SER A 927 -18.13 7.47 -13.38
C SER A 927 -16.72 7.20 -13.91
N ASP A 928 -15.77 7.99 -13.44
CA ASP A 928 -14.34 7.81 -13.69
C ASP A 928 -13.53 7.71 -12.37
N THR A 929 -12.32 7.16 -12.41
CA THR A 929 -11.45 6.96 -11.25
C THR A 929 -10.06 7.56 -11.39
N VAL A 930 -9.52 8.07 -10.29
CA VAL A 930 -8.13 8.51 -10.16
C VAL A 930 -7.43 7.76 -9.03
N SER A 931 -6.17 7.38 -9.24
CA SER A 931 -5.30 6.74 -8.25
C SER A 931 -4.43 7.78 -7.53
N ILE A 932 -4.53 7.81 -6.19
CA ILE A 932 -3.72 8.68 -5.35
C ILE A 932 -2.81 7.82 -4.48
N THR A 933 -1.49 7.95 -4.66
CA THR A 933 -0.51 7.25 -3.82
C THR A 933 -0.06 8.17 -2.70
N VAL A 934 -0.38 7.82 -1.46
CA VAL A 934 0.01 8.59 -0.28
C VAL A 934 1.28 7.98 0.33
N VAL A 935 2.33 8.77 0.48
CA VAL A 935 3.61 8.35 1.09
C VAL A 935 3.94 9.26 2.27
N ASP A 936 4.85 8.84 3.14
CA ASP A 936 5.34 9.72 4.20
C ASP A 936 6.30 10.77 3.62
N GLN A 937 6.25 11.99 4.15
CA GLN A 937 7.31 12.98 3.91
C GLN A 937 8.63 12.37 4.42
N PRO A 938 9.72 12.41 3.64
CA PRO A 938 11.03 12.04 4.15
C PRO A 938 11.36 12.94 5.35
N THR A 939 11.85 12.34 6.43
CA THR A 939 12.23 13.05 7.67
C THR A 939 13.49 13.88 7.44
N ASN A 940 13.48 15.14 7.88
CA ASN A 940 14.66 16.01 7.85
C ASN A 940 15.78 15.45 8.75
N THR A 941 16.94 15.18 8.17
CA THR A 941 18.15 14.77 8.89
C THR A 941 19.08 15.96 9.05
N ALA A 942 19.71 16.08 10.23
CA ALA A 942 20.61 17.20 10.48
C ALA A 942 21.84 17.16 9.53
N PRO A 943 22.30 18.31 9.00
CA PRO A 943 23.45 18.35 8.11
C PRO A 943 24.69 17.78 8.77
N THR A 944 25.35 16.88 8.06
CA THR A 944 26.61 16.29 8.50
C THR A 944 27.77 17.20 8.08
N VAL A 945 28.70 17.46 9.00
CA VAL A 945 29.83 18.36 8.78
C VAL A 945 31.17 17.72 9.11
N SER A 946 32.18 18.05 8.33
CA SER A 946 33.58 17.76 8.64
C SER A 946 34.41 19.04 8.61
N ALA A 947 35.15 19.30 9.67
CA ALA A 947 36.08 20.42 9.78
C ALA A 947 37.44 20.18 9.08
N GLY A 948 37.59 19.05 8.40
CA GLY A 948 38.85 18.62 7.77
C GLY A 948 39.86 18.03 8.75
N SER A 949 40.98 17.52 8.22
CA SER A 949 42.02 16.85 9.02
C SER A 949 42.82 17.84 9.89
N SER A 950 43.32 17.37 11.04
CA SER A 950 44.24 18.14 11.89
C SER A 950 45.51 18.58 11.15
N GLN A 951 45.89 19.85 11.27
CA GLN A 951 47.02 20.43 10.53
C GLN A 951 48.14 20.92 11.45
N PRO A 952 49.42 20.56 11.18
CA PRO A 952 50.55 21.25 11.78
C PRO A 952 50.88 22.52 10.98
N ILE A 953 50.85 23.68 11.63
CA ILE A 953 51.24 24.96 11.04
C ILE A 953 52.42 25.58 11.80
N THR A 954 53.21 26.41 11.12
CA THR A 954 54.32 27.17 11.74
C THR A 954 54.01 28.66 11.68
N LEU A 955 54.01 29.34 12.82
CA LEU A 955 53.78 30.77 12.88
C LEU A 955 54.82 31.53 12.03
N PRO A 956 54.40 32.59 11.30
CA PRO A 956 53.08 33.25 11.35
C PRO A 956 52.09 32.78 10.27
N ASN A 957 52.24 31.59 9.70
CA ASN A 957 51.35 31.10 8.64
C ASN A 957 49.95 30.79 9.17
N GLU A 958 48.94 30.96 8.32
CA GLU A 958 47.54 30.59 8.60
C GLU A 958 47.29 29.11 8.29
N ALA A 959 46.27 28.52 8.94
CA ALA A 959 45.72 27.23 8.57
C ALA A 959 44.67 27.42 7.47
N THR A 960 44.70 26.61 6.43
CA THR A 960 43.65 26.57 5.41
C THR A 960 42.62 25.52 5.83
N LEU A 961 41.39 25.93 6.02
CA LEU A 961 40.29 25.07 6.44
C LEU A 961 39.46 24.75 5.20
N ASP A 962 39.33 23.46 4.91
CA ASP A 962 38.62 22.91 3.76
C ASP A 962 37.55 21.99 4.36
N GLY A 963 36.37 22.56 4.56
CA GLY A 963 35.27 21.90 5.26
C GLY A 963 34.41 21.13 4.27
N THR A 964 33.70 20.10 4.73
CA THR A 964 32.67 19.44 3.90
C THR A 964 31.36 19.40 4.64
N ILE A 965 30.27 19.57 3.89
CA ILE A 965 28.92 19.56 4.41
C ILE A 965 28.06 18.74 3.47
N ASN A 966 27.29 17.83 4.03
CA ASN A 966 26.29 17.07 3.33
C ASN A 966 24.95 17.23 4.05
N ASP A 967 23.96 17.62 3.28
CA ASP A 967 22.61 17.98 3.71
C ASP A 967 21.64 17.23 2.79
N ASP A 968 20.55 16.70 3.34
CA ASP A 968 19.57 15.92 2.59
C ASP A 968 18.62 16.79 1.74
N GLY A 969 18.76 18.12 1.82
CA GLY A 969 17.95 19.09 1.08
C GLY A 969 16.57 19.34 1.69
N LEU A 970 16.30 18.81 2.88
CA LEU A 970 15.12 19.10 3.68
C LEU A 970 15.45 20.22 4.71
N PRO A 971 14.44 20.91 5.30
CA PRO A 971 13.01 20.85 5.00
C PRO A 971 12.64 21.60 3.70
N ILE A 972 11.66 21.11 2.92
CA ILE A 972 11.17 21.78 1.69
C ILE A 972 10.04 22.79 2.02
N PRO A 973 10.08 24.05 1.53
CA PRO A 973 11.06 24.62 0.58
C PRO A 973 12.42 24.85 1.27
N PRO A 974 13.55 24.44 0.65
CA PRO A 974 14.82 24.17 1.33
C PRO A 974 15.25 25.31 2.25
N GLY A 975 15.47 24.98 3.53
CA GLY A 975 16.26 25.80 4.44
C GLY A 975 17.61 26.11 3.78
N THR A 976 18.08 27.36 3.86
CA THR A 976 19.44 27.65 3.38
C THR A 976 20.40 27.15 4.44
N VAL A 977 21.14 26.07 4.15
CA VAL A 977 22.18 25.55 5.06
C VAL A 977 23.14 26.68 5.42
N THR A 978 23.24 26.97 6.71
CA THR A 978 24.12 27.99 7.29
C THR A 978 25.25 27.34 8.05
N THR A 979 26.42 27.99 8.05
CA THR A 979 27.65 27.42 8.57
C THR A 979 28.38 28.39 9.48
N THR A 980 29.07 27.87 10.49
CA THR A 980 29.87 28.70 11.40
C THR A 980 31.10 27.95 11.92
N TRP A 981 32.24 28.64 11.89
CA TRP A 981 33.49 28.23 12.49
C TRP A 981 33.68 28.84 13.88
N SER A 982 34.10 28.00 14.83
CA SER A 982 34.51 28.43 16.16
C SER A 982 35.84 27.81 16.57
N ALA A 983 36.51 28.41 17.55
CA ALA A 983 37.85 27.99 17.96
C ALA A 983 38.01 28.02 19.49
N SER A 984 38.79 27.08 20.02
CA SER A 984 39.31 27.10 21.39
C SER A 984 40.81 26.79 21.42
N GLY A 985 41.55 27.41 22.33
CA GLY A 985 42.99 27.20 22.45
C GLY A 985 43.73 28.30 23.24
N PRO A 986 45.07 28.25 23.27
CA PRO A 986 45.89 29.10 24.15
C PRO A 986 46.00 30.58 23.74
N GLY A 987 45.40 30.98 22.62
CA GLY A 987 45.38 32.37 22.16
C GLY A 987 44.16 32.71 21.29
N THR A 988 44.20 33.87 20.65
CA THR A 988 43.11 34.33 19.77
C THR A 988 43.25 33.69 18.39
N VAL A 989 42.14 33.16 17.87
CA VAL A 989 42.01 32.70 16.48
C VAL A 989 41.21 33.76 15.71
N THR A 990 41.64 34.07 14.49
CA THR A 990 40.92 34.99 13.59
C THR A 990 40.67 34.26 12.29
N PHE A 991 39.39 34.03 11.96
CA PHE A 991 38.98 33.45 10.69
C PHE A 991 38.89 34.54 9.61
N ALA A 992 39.24 34.21 8.37
CA ALA A 992 39.07 35.10 7.23
C ALA A 992 37.57 35.32 6.91
N ASP A 993 36.80 34.25 6.99
CA ASP A 993 35.34 34.22 6.97
C ASP A 993 34.90 33.06 7.88
N ASP A 994 34.26 33.35 9.01
CA ASP A 994 33.79 32.32 9.94
C ASP A 994 32.47 31.68 9.50
N THR A 995 31.85 32.13 8.40
CA THR A 995 30.62 31.57 7.86
C THR A 995 30.80 30.78 6.58
N ALA A 996 31.98 30.83 5.95
CA ALA A 996 32.27 30.02 4.77
C ALA A 996 32.69 28.59 5.16
N VAL A 997 32.25 27.60 4.39
CA VAL A 997 32.68 26.20 4.53
C VAL A 997 34.21 26.11 4.41
N ASP A 998 34.77 26.78 3.40
CA ASP A 998 36.20 26.90 3.17
C ASP A 998 36.71 28.28 3.59
N THR A 999 37.71 28.31 4.48
CA THR A 999 38.24 29.56 5.04
C THR A 999 39.71 29.43 5.45
N SER A 1000 40.29 30.47 6.06
CA SER A 1000 41.59 30.39 6.73
C SER A 1000 41.52 30.89 8.16
N ALA A 1001 42.39 30.35 9.03
CA ALA A 1001 42.49 30.74 10.43
C ALA A 1001 43.91 31.18 10.79
N ALA A 1002 44.04 32.37 11.40
CA ALA A 1002 45.28 32.92 11.93
C ALA A 1002 45.33 32.79 13.47
N PHE A 1003 46.53 32.58 14.03
CA PHE A 1003 46.72 32.28 15.46
C PHE A 1003 47.71 33.26 16.11
N SER A 1004 47.39 33.74 17.32
CA SER A 1004 48.19 34.79 17.98
C SER A 1004 49.41 34.29 18.76
N VAL A 1005 49.45 33.02 19.15
CA VAL A 1005 50.55 32.39 19.90
C VAL A 1005 50.71 30.92 19.49
N ASP A 1006 51.84 30.30 19.86
CA ASP A 1006 52.10 28.89 19.61
C ASP A 1006 51.30 27.99 20.57
N GLY A 1007 50.80 26.86 20.05
CA GLY A 1007 50.08 25.85 20.84
C GLY A 1007 49.08 25.03 20.02
N THR A 1008 48.31 24.17 20.69
CA THR A 1008 47.26 23.33 20.09
C THR A 1008 45.92 24.05 20.15
N TYR A 1009 45.22 24.14 19.03
CA TYR A 1009 43.89 24.74 18.90
C TYR A 1009 42.90 23.70 18.38
N PHE A 1010 41.66 23.77 18.85
CA PHE A 1010 40.53 23.00 18.34
C PHE A 1010 39.62 23.94 17.57
N LEU A 1011 39.41 23.66 16.29
CA LEU A 1011 38.50 24.39 15.42
C LEU A 1011 37.28 23.51 15.16
N THR A 1012 36.10 24.08 15.28
CA THR A 1012 34.82 23.38 15.10
C THR A 1012 34.03 24.06 14.00
N LEU A 1013 33.67 23.31 12.97
CA LEU A 1013 32.68 23.69 11.97
C LEU A 1013 31.32 23.14 12.43
N SER A 1014 30.28 23.97 12.36
CA SER A 1014 28.89 23.59 12.60
C SER A 1014 28.04 24.01 11.41
N ALA A 1015 27.05 23.20 11.05
CA ALA A 1015 26.02 23.55 10.08
C ALA A 1015 24.63 23.43 10.69
N TYR A 1016 23.69 24.16 10.11
CA TYR A 1016 22.28 24.19 10.51
C TYR A 1016 21.43 24.53 9.27
N ASP A 1017 20.36 23.78 9.08
CA ASP A 1017 19.36 23.87 8.01
C ASP A 1017 18.01 24.45 8.47
#